data_AF-A0A961TQ20-F1
#
_entry.id   AF-A0A961TQ20-F1
#
_cell.length_a   1.000
_cell.length_b   1.000
_cell.length_c   1.000
_cell.angle_alpha   90.00
_cell.angle_beta   90.00
_cell.angle_gamma   90.00
#
_symmetry.space_group_name_H-M   'P 1'
#
loop_
_entity.id
_entity.type
_entity.pdbx_description
1 polymer ?
#
loop_
_entity_poly.entity_id
_entity_poly.type
_entity_poly.pdbx_seq_one_letter_code
_entity_poly.pdbx_strand_id
1 'polypeptide(L)'
;MPTEVMSPELAAAAWPNALSFTRLFVSSMLRGGWRVERVHLRLDATGRGDALYRLFADEMIFHFLVVSFAVDSGDKTDRAFGVNWDVCAALCSGDWSPEREDRLRKQIPAQLAGRFDSETLCFVRGNRSERLFDHVVDSLARGDQPDAKFVSSVGYLLRTTGFIGNGVAGTQPFLSMERDAPLSRPYYAQMCAAFLLREFVFELADHMAASVNPAAAKLHPELKRYLGIGNSAGLGMVPFAARRIPVIHQWVHVREAAFAEAISRPMHRQGAKMTELTRLVSDARSYFAHDDRDGNGIYTPHEVILKDLATVERLLAEYGSSGTLDQRQVGADAFWKELLAAISHLNAETRELVISLSLEGEPDIVDAFADQLWGDANSGIVPERTIGDLSQMIRESWGWAFADFRTDSEASRCFWYLPHESQYEYRRGVRGRLPSIEVETEMDAPLSAFRLLERLQQLPETMTVSDLVASLPESRAVVEMTEMAVRYPYGYVRENTLHSAFLPFAISRLVLSFFGMEKLDPRPPISVKGALLQGAPLAADLESGVVSQKRFALLSEDFLQSPAQVLHVRAFREEDRLDEATASELVARYDIKDCDQPATEIAIVPSELEKATHRILAAQGVPLNIGWGAGKMVAWAECAGLGGIRALLRSENHNLPRPIPPVSFRPLSSGIHAAVSSGQSLFILGPSALDAALSLARDRSHPCGAVLLDGCVGYGLLTRLAHGARERGFAGLAAWYEDGQHTCVLADPRTDTFDLIVGGDPVELFAGVPSDERHYGPGNRYAVICAVLPEQLSVFGDLRNGRAVRDIRHIRRMKELVAPVSDFNRIKSLADKSYVTRDDETKLA
;
A
#
# COMPACT_ATOMS: atom_id res chain seq x y z
N MET A 1 -33.19 -8.66 9.50
CA MET A 1 -33.08 -9.29 10.86
C MET A 1 -31.62 -9.26 11.31
N PRO A 2 -31.27 -9.24 12.62
CA PRO A 2 -29.86 -9.17 13.05
C PRO A 2 -28.97 -10.27 12.47
N THR A 3 -29.53 -11.47 12.28
CA THR A 3 -28.85 -12.64 11.70
C THR A 3 -28.38 -12.41 10.27
N GLU A 4 -29.12 -11.61 9.50
CA GLU A 4 -28.84 -11.29 8.11
C GLU A 4 -27.82 -10.15 8.02
N VAL A 5 -28.05 -9.07 8.78
CA VAL A 5 -27.16 -7.89 8.87
C VAL A 5 -25.75 -8.29 9.31
N MET A 6 -25.66 -9.23 10.26
CA MET A 6 -24.39 -9.74 10.78
C MET A 6 -23.86 -10.97 10.04
N SER A 7 -24.38 -11.26 8.84
CA SER A 7 -23.81 -12.30 7.97
C SER A 7 -22.44 -11.87 7.41
N PRO A 8 -21.56 -12.81 7.08
CA PRO A 8 -20.29 -12.50 6.42
C PRO A 8 -20.45 -11.74 5.10
N GLU A 9 -21.48 -12.09 4.33
CA GLU A 9 -21.77 -11.46 3.03
C GLU A 9 -22.11 -9.96 3.20
N LEU A 10 -23.03 -9.61 4.10
CA LEU A 10 -23.37 -8.21 4.34
C LEU A 10 -22.26 -7.44 5.06
N ALA A 11 -21.51 -8.08 5.96
CA ALA A 11 -20.31 -7.47 6.55
C ALA A 11 -19.25 -7.13 5.47
N ALA A 12 -19.06 -8.02 4.49
CA ALA A 12 -18.18 -7.81 3.33
C ALA A 12 -18.73 -6.83 2.29
N ALA A 13 -20.01 -6.48 2.36
CA ALA A 13 -20.68 -5.51 1.51
C ALA A 13 -20.80 -4.13 2.15
N ALA A 14 -20.51 -4.00 3.45
CA ALA A 14 -20.71 -2.78 4.22
C ALA A 14 -20.04 -1.55 3.56
N TRP A 15 -20.78 -0.44 3.55
CA TRP A 15 -20.37 0.82 2.95
C TRP A 15 -20.42 1.96 3.98
N PRO A 16 -19.46 2.91 3.94
CA PRO A 16 -19.58 4.18 4.65
C PRO A 16 -20.94 4.84 4.40
N ASN A 17 -21.41 5.67 5.31
CA ASN A 17 -22.68 6.39 5.19
C ASN A 17 -22.64 7.69 6.00
N ALA A 18 -23.72 8.46 6.01
CA ALA A 18 -23.77 9.75 6.73
C ALA A 18 -23.45 9.64 8.24
N LEU A 19 -23.62 8.48 8.88
CA LEU A 19 -23.27 8.22 10.29
C LEU A 19 -21.81 7.74 10.49
N SER A 20 -21.03 7.54 9.42
CA SER A 20 -19.61 7.23 9.55
C SER A 20 -18.86 8.38 10.24
N PHE A 21 -17.87 8.06 11.07
CA PHE A 21 -17.20 9.05 11.91
C PHE A 21 -16.51 10.16 11.12
N THR A 22 -15.90 9.87 9.96
CA THR A 22 -15.36 10.92 9.07
C THR A 22 -16.45 11.87 8.56
N ARG A 23 -17.63 11.34 8.24
CA ARG A 23 -18.78 12.12 7.72
C ARG A 23 -19.35 13.01 8.81
N LEU A 24 -19.62 12.44 9.99
CA LEU A 24 -20.10 13.18 11.15
C LEU A 24 -19.10 14.25 11.61
N PHE A 25 -17.81 13.91 11.66
CA PHE A 25 -16.74 14.85 12.02
C PHE A 25 -16.70 16.05 11.06
N VAL A 26 -16.62 15.81 9.75
CA VAL A 26 -16.58 16.89 8.74
C VAL A 26 -17.87 17.72 8.79
N SER A 27 -19.03 17.10 8.93
CA SER A 27 -20.31 17.81 9.10
C SER A 27 -20.30 18.72 10.35
N SER A 28 -19.66 18.27 11.44
CA SER A 28 -19.52 19.08 12.66
C SER A 28 -18.61 20.28 12.43
N MET A 29 -17.47 20.09 11.76
CA MET A 29 -16.57 21.19 11.38
C MET A 29 -17.29 22.27 10.57
N LEU A 30 -18.10 21.84 9.60
CA LEU A 30 -18.81 22.74 8.70
C LEU A 30 -19.92 23.51 9.40
N ARG A 31 -20.70 22.84 10.25
CA ARG A 31 -21.78 23.49 11.00
C ARG A 31 -21.25 24.42 12.09
N GLY A 32 -20.17 24.03 12.76
CA GLY A 32 -19.53 24.84 13.80
C GLY A 32 -18.68 25.98 13.25
N GLY A 33 -18.48 26.08 11.93
CA GLY A 33 -17.63 27.11 11.34
C GLY A 33 -16.18 27.04 11.83
N TRP A 34 -15.65 25.84 12.03
CA TRP A 34 -14.32 25.64 12.61
C TRP A 34 -13.23 26.18 11.70
N ARG A 35 -12.12 26.64 12.30
CA ARG A 35 -11.00 27.25 11.59
C ARG A 35 -9.69 26.58 11.94
N VAL A 36 -8.82 26.39 10.94
CA VAL A 36 -7.46 25.88 11.13
C VAL A 36 -6.46 26.96 10.81
N GLU A 37 -5.58 27.25 11.76
CA GLU A 37 -4.47 28.20 11.62
C GLU A 37 -3.14 27.45 11.65
N ARG A 38 -2.28 27.70 10.65
CA ARG A 38 -0.90 27.23 10.67
C ARG A 38 -0.04 28.21 11.47
N VAL A 39 0.35 27.82 12.68
CA VAL A 39 1.18 28.63 13.58
C VAL A 39 2.61 28.75 13.03
N HIS A 40 3.20 27.62 12.64
CA HIS A 40 4.49 27.61 11.93
C HIS A 40 4.67 26.35 11.08
N LEU A 41 5.53 26.47 10.07
CA LEU A 41 6.03 25.37 9.24
C LEU A 41 7.55 25.53 9.13
N ARG A 42 8.29 24.71 9.88
CA ARG A 42 9.76 24.77 9.99
C ARG A 42 10.33 23.50 9.41
N LEU A 43 10.53 23.48 8.10
CA LEU A 43 11.05 22.35 7.35
C LEU A 43 12.35 22.74 6.63
N ASP A 44 13.25 21.77 6.48
CA ASP A 44 14.38 21.86 5.55
C ASP A 44 13.98 21.38 4.13
N ALA A 45 14.90 21.48 3.18
CA ALA A 45 14.68 21.11 1.79
C ALA A 45 14.28 19.64 1.57
N THR A 46 14.57 18.75 2.53
CA THR A 46 14.19 17.32 2.50
C THR A 46 12.84 17.06 3.16
N GLY A 47 12.20 18.11 3.67
CA GLY A 47 10.95 18.04 4.42
C GLY A 47 11.14 17.58 5.87
N ARG A 48 12.35 17.62 6.43
CA ARG A 48 12.60 17.30 7.84
C ARG A 48 12.39 18.54 8.70
N GLY A 49 11.76 18.37 9.86
CA GLY A 49 11.51 19.46 10.80
C GLY A 49 10.19 19.28 11.56
N ASP A 50 9.47 20.37 11.77
CA ASP A 50 8.21 20.36 12.51
C ASP A 50 7.20 21.41 12.01
N ALA A 51 5.92 21.16 12.29
CA ALA A 51 4.82 22.07 12.04
C ALA A 51 3.87 22.10 13.22
N LEU A 52 3.24 23.25 13.48
CA LEU A 52 2.23 23.41 14.50
C LEU A 52 0.98 24.03 13.88
N TYR A 53 -0.15 23.36 14.08
CA TYR A 53 -1.47 23.86 13.72
C TYR A 53 -2.28 24.14 14.97
N ARG A 54 -3.11 25.17 14.89
CA ARG A 54 -4.11 25.50 15.89
C ARG A 54 -5.50 25.37 15.25
N LEU A 55 -6.34 24.55 15.85
CA LEU A 55 -7.73 24.37 15.45
C LEU A 55 -8.62 25.12 16.44
N PHE A 56 -9.50 25.98 15.91
CA PHE A 56 -10.57 26.63 16.62
C PHE A 56 -11.85 25.84 16.33
N ALA A 57 -12.36 25.15 17.34
CA ALA A 57 -13.56 24.35 17.25
C ALA A 57 -14.53 24.81 18.34
N ASP A 58 -15.59 25.48 17.90
CA ASP A 58 -16.52 26.20 18.77
C ASP A 58 -15.75 27.14 19.73
N GLU A 59 -15.99 27.04 21.04
CA GLU A 59 -15.29 27.85 22.06
C GLU A 59 -13.94 27.26 22.52
N MET A 60 -13.51 26.14 21.92
CA MET A 60 -12.30 25.42 22.32
C MET A 60 -11.17 25.56 21.29
N ILE A 61 -9.93 25.55 21.81
CA ILE A 61 -8.71 25.57 21.00
C ILE A 61 -7.97 24.25 21.17
N PHE A 62 -7.59 23.66 20.04
CA PHE A 62 -6.77 22.45 19.98
C PHE A 62 -5.47 22.74 19.22
N HIS A 63 -4.42 21.98 19.54
CA HIS A 63 -3.10 22.13 18.95
C HIS A 63 -2.64 20.80 18.36
N PHE A 64 -2.09 20.84 17.15
CA PHE A 64 -1.57 19.66 16.46
C PHE A 64 -0.11 19.87 16.08
N LEU A 65 0.78 19.23 16.84
CA LEU A 65 2.22 19.29 16.61
C LEU A 65 2.64 18.10 15.76
N VAL A 66 3.25 18.39 14.63
CA VAL A 66 3.77 17.42 13.66
C VAL A 66 5.29 17.46 13.68
N VAL A 67 5.93 16.30 13.77
CA VAL A 67 7.36 16.10 13.58
C VAL A 67 7.54 15.29 12.31
N SER A 68 8.26 15.84 11.33
CA SER A 68 8.57 15.17 10.08
C SER A 68 10.05 14.83 9.97
N PHE A 69 10.29 13.64 9.44
CA PHE A 69 11.60 13.03 9.27
C PHE A 69 11.86 12.80 7.78
N ALA A 70 13.13 12.71 7.42
CA ALA A 70 13.58 12.19 6.14
C ALA A 70 14.20 10.81 6.42
N VAL A 71 13.38 9.76 6.33
CA VAL A 71 13.82 8.38 6.55
C VAL A 71 14.04 7.73 5.18
N ASP A 72 15.15 7.02 5.01
CA ASP A 72 15.42 6.26 3.80
C ASP A 72 14.43 5.08 3.65
N SER A 73 14.00 4.79 2.42
CA SER A 73 12.96 3.80 2.14
C SER A 73 13.30 2.38 2.62
N GLY A 74 14.59 2.02 2.66
CA GLY A 74 15.08 0.73 3.16
C GLY A 74 14.92 0.53 4.67
N ASP A 75 14.79 1.62 5.43
CA ASP A 75 14.70 1.60 6.89
C ASP A 75 13.25 1.67 7.40
N LYS A 76 12.27 1.78 6.50
CA LYS A 76 10.85 1.88 6.82
C LYS A 76 10.22 0.50 6.92
N THR A 77 9.36 0.31 7.92
CA THR A 77 8.51 -0.88 7.99
C THR A 77 7.04 -0.51 8.04
N ASP A 78 6.23 -1.25 7.30
CA ASP A 78 4.79 -1.02 7.17
C ASP A 78 3.98 -1.68 8.29
N ARG A 79 4.51 -1.64 9.52
CA ARG A 79 3.97 -2.35 10.67
C ARG A 79 3.72 -1.38 11.83
N ALA A 80 2.71 -1.68 12.65
CA ALA A 80 2.39 -0.91 13.85
C ALA A 80 3.49 -0.96 14.94
N PHE A 81 4.55 -1.74 14.76
CA PHE A 81 5.71 -1.80 15.64
C PHE A 81 7.01 -1.41 14.91
N GLY A 82 6.91 -0.80 13.73
CA GLY A 82 8.07 -0.18 13.10
C GLY A 82 8.72 0.85 14.02
N VAL A 83 9.92 1.31 13.68
CA VAL A 83 10.63 2.33 14.48
C VAL A 83 10.90 3.62 13.71
N ASN A 84 10.78 3.58 12.37
CA ASN A 84 11.05 4.72 11.51
C ASN A 84 9.80 5.10 10.72
N TRP A 85 9.33 6.32 10.92
CA TRP A 85 8.20 6.91 10.19
C TRP A 85 8.58 8.28 9.62
N ASP A 86 8.04 8.62 8.45
CA ASP A 86 8.27 9.94 7.84
C ASP A 86 7.58 11.07 8.62
N VAL A 87 6.49 10.77 9.32
CA VAL A 87 5.72 11.75 10.09
C VAL A 87 5.18 11.11 11.36
N CYS A 88 5.33 11.82 12.49
CA CYS A 88 4.66 11.55 13.75
C CYS A 88 4.00 12.83 14.26
N ALA A 89 2.83 12.75 14.88
CA ALA A 89 2.14 13.94 15.39
C ALA A 89 1.30 13.65 16.64
N ALA A 90 0.92 14.69 17.36
CA ALA A 90 -0.03 14.61 18.48
C ALA A 90 -1.05 15.74 18.44
N LEU A 91 -2.31 15.39 18.72
CA LEU A 91 -3.43 16.33 18.91
C LEU A 91 -3.64 16.55 20.41
N CYS A 92 -3.66 17.81 20.80
CA CYS A 92 -3.71 18.25 22.19
C CYS A 92 -4.86 19.25 22.39
N SER A 93 -5.52 19.17 23.54
CA SER A 93 -6.38 20.22 24.08
C SER A 93 -5.58 21.13 25.03
N GLY A 94 -6.19 22.25 25.43
CA GLY A 94 -5.65 23.15 26.45
C GLY A 94 -4.57 24.10 25.94
N ASP A 95 -3.93 24.77 26.90
CA ASP A 95 -2.94 25.81 26.63
C ASP A 95 -1.67 25.24 25.97
N TRP A 96 -1.05 26.06 25.12
CA TRP A 96 0.20 25.75 24.45
C TRP A 96 1.35 26.59 25.00
N SER A 97 2.40 25.94 25.48
CA SER A 97 3.62 26.59 25.95
C SER A 97 4.86 26.05 25.23
N PRO A 98 5.95 26.83 25.12
CA PRO A 98 7.22 26.35 24.57
C PRO A 98 7.75 25.10 25.28
N GLU A 99 7.58 25.00 26.59
CA GLU A 99 8.02 23.84 27.39
C GLU A 99 7.22 22.58 27.03
N ARG A 100 5.92 22.73 26.76
CA ARG A 100 5.06 21.63 26.31
C ARG A 100 5.45 21.17 24.92
N GLU A 101 5.71 22.10 24.00
CA GLU A 101 6.19 21.80 22.65
C GLU A 101 7.53 21.03 22.68
N ASP A 102 8.51 21.51 23.45
CA ASP A 102 9.82 20.86 23.59
C ASP A 102 9.72 19.46 24.20
N ARG A 103 8.80 19.25 25.14
CA ARG A 103 8.49 17.92 25.66
C ARG A 103 7.89 17.05 24.56
N LEU A 104 6.81 17.49 23.92
CA LEU A 104 6.09 16.70 22.91
C LEU A 104 6.99 16.36 21.71
N ARG A 105 7.86 17.26 21.28
CA ARG A 105 8.86 17.00 20.21
C ARG A 105 9.75 15.78 20.50
N LYS A 106 9.99 15.46 21.78
CA LYS A 106 10.75 14.27 22.22
C LYS A 106 9.87 13.04 22.41
N GLN A 107 8.61 13.22 22.83
CA GLN A 107 7.69 12.12 23.14
C GLN A 107 6.97 11.56 21.91
N ILE A 108 6.59 12.44 20.97
CA ILE A 108 5.93 12.07 19.70
C ILE A 108 6.75 11.04 18.92
N PRO A 109 8.06 11.18 18.69
CA PRO A 109 8.85 10.18 17.97
C PRO A 109 8.94 8.83 18.71
N ALA A 110 8.88 8.84 20.05
CA ALA A 110 8.96 7.64 20.88
C ALA A 110 7.67 6.80 20.87
N GLN A 111 6.55 7.35 20.38
CA GLN A 111 5.28 6.64 20.19
C GLN A 111 4.83 5.90 21.46
N LEU A 112 4.60 4.58 21.42
CA LEU A 112 4.16 3.79 22.57
C LEU A 112 5.17 3.79 23.75
N ALA A 113 6.46 4.06 23.48
CA ALA A 113 7.46 4.24 24.52
C ALA A 113 7.46 5.67 25.10
N GLY A 114 6.84 6.62 24.42
CA GLY A 114 6.67 8.00 24.87
C GLY A 114 5.75 8.12 26.10
N ARG A 115 5.77 9.29 26.72
CA ARG A 115 4.89 9.67 27.84
C ARG A 115 4.25 11.01 27.53
N PHE A 116 2.95 10.96 27.29
CA PHE A 116 2.12 12.11 26.97
C PHE A 116 1.42 12.65 28.23
N ASP A 117 0.89 13.87 28.12
CA ASP A 117 0.11 14.50 29.18
C ASP A 117 -1.38 14.20 29.04
N SER A 118 -2.13 14.46 30.11
CA SER A 118 -3.58 14.24 30.20
C SER A 118 -4.41 15.14 29.28
N GLU A 119 -3.77 16.08 28.59
CA GLU A 119 -4.38 16.98 27.61
C GLU A 119 -4.00 16.57 26.17
N THR A 120 -3.25 15.48 25.99
CA THR A 120 -2.99 14.88 24.68
C THR A 120 -4.14 13.93 24.36
N LEU A 121 -4.93 14.24 23.34
CA LEU A 121 -6.10 13.45 22.95
C LEU A 121 -5.73 12.19 22.18
N CYS A 122 -4.82 12.33 21.22
CA CYS A 122 -4.30 11.22 20.44
C CYS A 122 -2.95 11.56 19.81
N PHE A 123 -2.22 10.54 19.36
CA PHE A 123 -1.03 10.67 18.55
C PHE A 123 -1.10 9.72 17.36
N VAL A 124 -0.42 10.08 16.28
CA VAL A 124 -0.46 9.41 14.99
C VAL A 124 0.93 9.30 14.42
N ARG A 125 1.11 8.33 13.53
CA ARG A 125 2.30 8.18 12.70
C ARG A 125 1.94 7.70 11.30
N GLY A 126 2.77 8.05 10.33
CA GLY A 126 2.57 7.67 8.94
C GLY A 126 3.82 7.76 8.08
N ASN A 127 3.77 7.10 6.95
CA ASN A 127 4.81 7.07 5.93
C ASN A 127 4.30 7.70 4.63
N ARG A 128 5.19 8.37 3.91
CA ARG A 128 4.90 8.93 2.59
C ARG A 128 4.56 7.77 1.64
N SER A 129 3.62 8.01 0.74
CA SER A 129 3.33 7.09 -0.37
C SER A 129 4.40 7.28 -1.45
N GLU A 130 5.64 6.84 -1.16
CA GLU A 130 6.88 7.28 -1.83
C GLU A 130 6.72 7.55 -3.31
N ARG A 131 6.31 6.56 -4.10
CA ARG A 131 6.17 6.72 -5.56
C ARG A 131 5.23 7.85 -5.98
N LEU A 132 4.08 7.96 -5.34
CA LEU A 132 3.14 9.04 -5.66
C LEU A 132 3.62 10.37 -5.08
N PHE A 133 4.17 10.36 -3.87
CA PHE A 133 4.66 11.56 -3.20
C PHE A 133 5.79 12.21 -4.02
N ASP A 134 6.78 11.43 -4.45
CA ASP A 134 7.91 11.88 -5.26
C ASP A 134 7.42 12.40 -6.62
N HIS A 135 6.51 11.68 -7.28
CA HIS A 135 5.89 12.14 -8.53
C HIS A 135 5.17 13.50 -8.39
N VAL A 136 4.46 13.70 -7.27
CA VAL A 136 3.81 14.99 -6.98
C VAL A 136 4.86 16.08 -6.80
N VAL A 137 5.86 15.87 -5.94
CA VAL A 137 6.93 16.85 -5.71
C VAL A 137 7.66 17.22 -7.01
N ASP A 138 8.05 16.21 -7.79
CA ASP A 138 8.76 16.40 -9.06
C ASP A 138 7.93 17.15 -10.10
N SER A 139 6.63 16.85 -10.19
CA SER A 139 5.72 17.55 -11.12
C SER A 139 5.56 19.01 -10.74
N LEU A 140 5.32 19.28 -9.46
CA LEU A 140 5.19 20.63 -8.94
C LEU A 140 6.49 21.43 -9.11
N ALA A 141 7.65 20.81 -8.87
CA ALA A 141 8.96 21.44 -9.03
C ALA A 141 9.24 21.86 -10.49
N ARG A 142 8.69 21.13 -11.48
CA ARG A 142 8.72 21.52 -12.91
C ARG A 142 7.74 22.62 -13.28
N GLY A 143 6.81 22.97 -12.39
CA GLY A 143 5.73 23.93 -12.64
C GLY A 143 4.44 23.30 -13.15
N ASP A 144 4.35 21.96 -13.19
CA ASP A 144 3.21 21.21 -13.70
C ASP A 144 2.34 20.63 -12.56
N GLN A 145 1.12 20.20 -12.88
CA GLN A 145 0.31 19.36 -11.98
C GLN A 145 0.65 17.86 -12.19
N PRO A 146 0.57 17.04 -11.12
CA PRO A 146 0.81 15.60 -11.25
C PRO A 146 -0.27 14.91 -12.09
N ASP A 147 0.11 13.82 -12.76
CA ASP A 147 -0.83 12.93 -13.47
C ASP A 147 -2.02 12.51 -12.58
N ALA A 148 -3.21 12.98 -12.96
CA ALA A 148 -4.45 12.72 -12.27
C ALA A 148 -4.82 11.24 -12.19
N LYS A 149 -4.44 10.42 -13.19
CA LYS A 149 -4.71 8.98 -13.19
C LYS A 149 -3.83 8.25 -12.19
N PHE A 150 -2.59 8.69 -12.03
CA PHE A 150 -1.72 8.13 -11.00
C PHE A 150 -2.13 8.58 -9.59
N VAL A 151 -2.54 9.84 -9.44
CA VAL A 151 -3.16 10.33 -8.19
C VAL A 151 -4.42 9.53 -7.87
N SER A 152 -5.27 9.27 -8.85
CA SER A 152 -6.53 8.56 -8.64
C SER A 152 -6.33 7.11 -8.25
N SER A 153 -5.42 6.37 -8.88
CA SER A 153 -5.17 4.94 -8.53
C SER A 153 -4.70 4.73 -7.09
N VAL A 154 -4.00 5.71 -6.49
CA VAL A 154 -3.50 5.59 -5.11
C VAL A 154 -4.39 6.29 -4.08
N GLY A 155 -4.84 7.52 -4.35
CA GLY A 155 -5.80 8.25 -3.53
C GLY A 155 -5.27 8.90 -2.23
N TYR A 156 -3.98 8.79 -1.91
CA TYR A 156 -3.37 9.46 -0.74
C TYR A 156 -1.85 9.68 -0.90
N LEU A 157 -1.33 10.74 -0.28
CA LEU A 157 0.11 11.06 -0.26
C LEU A 157 0.84 10.57 0.99
N LEU A 158 0.11 10.33 2.08
CA LEU A 158 0.63 9.77 3.32
C LEU A 158 -0.30 8.66 3.78
N ARG A 159 0.29 7.58 4.29
CA ARG A 159 -0.43 6.45 4.87
C ARG A 159 -0.07 6.27 6.33
N THR A 160 -1.10 6.29 7.16
CA THR A 160 -1.01 6.08 8.60
C THR A 160 -1.00 4.60 8.94
N THR A 161 -0.29 4.25 10.02
CA THR A 161 -0.29 2.89 10.60
C THR A 161 -1.06 2.82 11.92
N GLY A 162 -1.72 3.91 12.31
CA GLY A 162 -2.61 3.95 13.46
C GLY A 162 -2.75 5.35 14.04
N PHE A 163 -3.91 5.57 14.66
CA PHE A 163 -4.18 6.69 15.54
C PHE A 163 -4.36 6.12 16.95
N ILE A 164 -3.51 6.53 17.89
CA ILE A 164 -3.45 5.98 19.24
C ILE A 164 -3.95 7.04 20.22
N GLY A 165 -4.81 6.67 21.17
CA GLY A 165 -5.34 7.57 22.20
C GLY A 165 -6.01 6.80 23.34
N ASN A 166 -6.99 7.42 23.99
CA ASN A 166 -7.86 6.80 25.01
C ASN A 166 -7.11 6.25 26.23
N GLY A 167 -6.20 7.01 26.82
CA GLY A 167 -5.49 6.61 28.05
C GLY A 167 -4.16 5.89 27.80
N VAL A 168 -3.83 5.55 26.56
CA VAL A 168 -2.55 4.91 26.21
C VAL A 168 -1.40 5.91 26.39
N ALA A 169 -0.30 5.46 26.98
CA ALA A 169 0.94 6.25 27.14
C ALA A 169 0.74 7.61 27.86
N GLY A 170 -0.29 7.74 28.70
CA GLY A 170 -0.59 8.96 29.46
C GLY A 170 -1.54 9.94 28.76
N THR A 171 -2.00 9.64 27.55
CA THR A 171 -3.03 10.42 26.84
C THR A 171 -4.35 10.49 27.61
N GLN A 172 -5.20 11.46 27.27
CA GLN A 172 -6.51 11.62 27.89
C GLN A 172 -7.39 10.37 27.67
N PRO A 173 -7.97 9.77 28.73
CA PRO A 173 -8.99 8.75 28.57
C PRO A 173 -10.25 9.33 27.92
N PHE A 174 -10.84 8.62 26.97
CA PHE A 174 -12.05 9.06 26.26
C PHE A 174 -13.21 9.39 27.22
N LEU A 175 -13.40 8.57 28.25
CA LEU A 175 -14.41 8.75 29.30
C LEU A 175 -14.22 10.02 30.15
N SER A 176 -13.05 10.66 30.09
CA SER A 176 -12.77 11.90 30.83
C SER A 176 -13.03 13.16 30.02
N MET A 177 -13.35 13.03 28.72
CA MET A 177 -13.72 14.17 27.89
C MET A 177 -15.13 14.65 28.26
N GLU A 178 -15.33 15.96 28.29
CA GLU A 178 -16.66 16.54 28.48
C GLU A 178 -17.57 16.13 27.33
N ARG A 179 -18.80 15.68 27.63
CA ARG A 179 -19.70 15.09 26.61
C ARG A 179 -20.04 16.08 25.49
N ASP A 180 -20.13 17.35 25.79
CA ASP A 180 -20.51 18.38 24.82
C ASP A 180 -19.28 19.05 24.15
N ALA A 181 -18.06 18.57 24.45
CA ALA A 181 -16.85 19.11 23.82
C ALA A 181 -16.80 18.73 22.32
N PRO A 182 -16.25 19.59 21.44
CA PRO A 182 -16.32 19.40 19.99
C PRO A 182 -15.74 18.08 19.46
N LEU A 183 -14.79 17.48 20.20
CA LEU A 183 -14.10 16.24 19.83
C LEU A 183 -14.45 15.03 20.72
N SER A 184 -15.51 15.11 21.54
CA SER A 184 -15.91 14.10 22.53
C SER A 184 -16.64 12.88 21.95
N ARG A 185 -17.10 12.95 20.70
CA ARG A 185 -17.75 11.82 20.01
C ARG A 185 -16.74 10.72 19.65
N PRO A 186 -17.17 9.45 19.56
CA PRO A 186 -16.27 8.35 19.23
C PRO A 186 -15.43 8.65 17.98
N TYR A 187 -14.12 8.48 18.10
CA TYR A 187 -13.12 8.66 17.04
C TYR A 187 -12.94 10.10 16.50
N TYR A 188 -13.65 11.11 17.01
CA TYR A 188 -13.52 12.49 16.49
C TYR A 188 -12.12 13.06 16.64
N ALA A 189 -11.45 12.85 17.78
CA ALA A 189 -10.06 13.26 17.95
C ALA A 189 -9.13 12.63 16.89
N GLN A 190 -9.36 11.37 16.55
CA GLN A 190 -8.59 10.67 15.52
C GLN A 190 -8.93 11.18 14.10
N MET A 191 -10.20 11.48 13.80
CA MET A 191 -10.59 12.09 12.53
C MET A 191 -10.04 13.51 12.37
N CYS A 192 -9.98 14.27 13.46
CA CYS A 192 -9.33 15.58 13.53
C CYS A 192 -7.83 15.48 13.24
N ALA A 193 -7.13 14.55 13.90
CA ALA A 193 -5.72 14.30 13.62
C ALA A 193 -5.50 13.86 12.16
N ALA A 194 -6.38 13.03 11.59
CA ALA A 194 -6.31 12.63 10.19
C ALA A 194 -6.48 13.84 9.26
N PHE A 195 -7.44 14.73 9.54
CA PHE A 195 -7.69 15.93 8.76
C PHE A 195 -6.47 16.86 8.76
N LEU A 196 -5.94 17.19 9.94
CA LEU A 196 -4.79 18.10 10.07
C LEU A 196 -3.51 17.49 9.47
N LEU A 197 -3.33 16.18 9.59
CA LEU A 197 -2.22 15.47 8.94
C LEU A 197 -2.32 15.50 7.41
N ARG A 198 -3.54 15.46 6.87
CA ARG A 198 -3.81 15.62 5.43
C ARG A 198 -3.38 16.98 4.93
N GLU A 199 -3.78 18.05 5.63
CA GLU A 199 -3.37 19.42 5.30
C GLU A 199 -1.85 19.57 5.35
N PHE A 200 -1.21 19.06 6.40
CA PHE A 200 0.26 19.09 6.53
C PHE A 200 0.97 18.41 5.36
N VAL A 201 0.49 17.26 4.91
CA VAL A 201 1.13 16.50 3.82
C VAL A 201 1.08 17.24 2.49
N PHE A 202 0.01 17.99 2.23
CA PHE A 202 -0.06 18.85 1.05
C PHE A 202 0.96 19.99 1.13
N GLU A 203 1.09 20.62 2.30
CA GLU A 203 2.10 21.67 2.51
C GLU A 203 3.52 21.14 2.46
N LEU A 204 3.75 19.90 2.92
CA LEU A 204 5.04 19.22 2.82
C LEU A 204 5.46 19.02 1.36
N ALA A 205 4.54 18.54 0.50
CA ALA A 205 4.81 18.37 -0.93
C ALA A 205 5.08 19.72 -1.62
N ASP A 206 4.24 20.73 -1.36
CA ASP A 206 4.41 22.09 -1.90
C ASP A 206 5.77 22.69 -1.44
N HIS A 207 6.17 22.50 -0.18
CA HIS A 207 7.44 23.00 0.37
C HIS A 207 8.67 22.33 -0.26
N MET A 208 8.65 21.00 -0.40
CA MET A 208 9.76 20.26 -1.01
C MET A 208 9.92 20.64 -2.49
N ALA A 209 8.82 20.79 -3.23
CA ALA A 209 8.86 21.26 -4.62
C ALA A 209 9.44 22.68 -4.73
N ALA A 210 9.00 23.60 -3.86
CA ALA A 210 9.51 24.97 -3.80
C ALA A 210 11.01 25.04 -3.41
N SER A 211 11.50 24.07 -2.65
CA SER A 211 12.91 23.96 -2.25
C SER A 211 13.81 23.53 -3.43
N VAL A 212 13.25 22.81 -4.40
CA VAL A 212 13.93 22.47 -5.67
C VAL A 212 13.84 23.64 -6.65
N ASN A 213 12.66 24.25 -6.77
CA ASN A 213 12.41 25.39 -7.66
C ASN A 213 11.51 26.42 -6.95
N PRO A 214 11.99 27.63 -6.63
CA PRO A 214 11.17 28.67 -5.98
C PRO A 214 9.91 29.09 -6.76
N ALA A 215 9.86 28.82 -8.07
CA ALA A 215 8.70 29.06 -8.94
C ALA A 215 7.81 27.81 -9.14
N ALA A 216 8.00 26.76 -8.34
CA ALA A 216 7.21 25.54 -8.37
C ALA A 216 5.70 25.84 -8.28
N ALA A 217 4.91 25.04 -9.00
CA ALA A 217 3.46 25.08 -8.86
C ALA A 217 3.05 24.57 -7.47
N LYS A 218 1.87 25.00 -7.00
CA LYS A 218 1.24 24.39 -5.83
C LYS A 218 0.28 23.30 -6.28
N LEU A 219 0.11 22.26 -5.46
CA LEU A 219 -0.86 21.21 -5.73
C LEU A 219 -2.27 21.79 -5.84
N HIS A 220 -2.97 21.46 -6.92
CA HIS A 220 -4.27 22.04 -7.23
C HIS A 220 -5.32 21.65 -6.17
N PRO A 221 -6.20 22.58 -5.74
CA PRO A 221 -7.22 22.30 -4.72
C PRO A 221 -8.13 21.11 -5.04
N GLU A 222 -8.43 20.86 -6.31
CA GLU A 222 -9.24 19.71 -6.73
C GLU A 222 -8.56 18.37 -6.44
N LEU A 223 -7.25 18.27 -6.71
CA LEU A 223 -6.45 17.09 -6.36
C LEU A 223 -6.35 16.95 -4.84
N LYS A 224 -6.15 18.06 -4.10
CA LYS A 224 -6.13 18.05 -2.63
C LYS A 224 -7.45 17.53 -2.04
N ARG A 225 -8.61 17.88 -2.62
CA ARG A 225 -9.93 17.36 -2.17
C ARG A 225 -10.13 15.90 -2.55
N TYR A 226 -9.58 15.44 -3.67
CA TYR A 226 -9.63 14.03 -4.05
C TYR A 226 -8.79 13.15 -3.11
N LEU A 227 -7.60 13.64 -2.76
CA LEU A 227 -6.65 12.95 -1.90
C LEU A 227 -7.16 12.87 -0.46
N GLY A 228 -7.17 11.66 0.09
CA GLY A 228 -7.42 11.40 1.51
C GLY A 228 -6.13 11.20 2.31
N ILE A 229 -6.29 10.67 3.52
CA ILE A 229 -5.21 10.06 4.29
C ILE A 229 -5.31 8.55 4.18
N GLY A 230 -4.26 7.92 3.70
CA GLY A 230 -4.17 6.48 3.63
C GLY A 230 -4.21 5.86 5.02
N ASN A 231 -4.81 4.70 5.14
CA ASN A 231 -4.70 3.84 6.31
C ASN A 231 -4.53 2.39 5.87
N SER A 232 -3.87 1.59 6.71
CA SER A 232 -3.88 0.14 6.56
C SER A 232 -4.32 -0.53 7.86
N ALA A 233 -5.41 -1.27 7.77
CA ALA A 233 -5.91 -2.10 8.85
C ALA A 233 -5.39 -3.53 8.66
N GLY A 234 -4.70 -4.07 9.67
CA GLY A 234 -4.33 -5.48 9.73
C GLY A 234 -5.39 -6.34 10.41
N LEU A 235 -5.00 -7.54 10.87
CA LEU A 235 -5.87 -8.47 11.60
C LEU A 235 -6.55 -7.86 12.82
N GLY A 236 -6.01 -6.79 13.42
CA GLY A 236 -6.51 -6.18 14.65
C GLY A 236 -7.99 -5.76 14.62
N MET A 237 -8.59 -5.55 13.45
CA MET A 237 -10.04 -5.28 13.34
C MET A 237 -10.90 -6.49 13.72
N VAL A 238 -10.41 -7.71 13.50
CA VAL A 238 -11.14 -8.93 13.86
C VAL A 238 -11.24 -9.10 15.38
N PRO A 239 -10.14 -9.07 16.15
CA PRO A 239 -10.20 -9.06 17.61
C PRO A 239 -10.91 -7.85 18.19
N PHE A 240 -10.79 -6.67 17.57
CA PHE A 240 -11.56 -5.51 18.00
C PHE A 240 -13.06 -5.80 17.94
N ALA A 241 -13.56 -6.28 16.79
CA ALA A 241 -14.99 -6.56 16.62
C ALA A 241 -15.46 -7.68 17.56
N ALA A 242 -14.70 -8.76 17.70
CA ALA A 242 -15.06 -9.90 18.55
C ALA A 242 -15.04 -9.58 20.05
N ARG A 243 -14.17 -8.68 20.51
CA ARG A 243 -14.05 -8.34 21.95
C ARG A 243 -14.85 -7.11 22.36
N ARG A 244 -15.29 -6.28 21.41
CA ARG A 244 -16.05 -5.05 21.66
C ARG A 244 -17.51 -5.20 21.20
N ILE A 245 -18.11 -6.34 21.53
CA ILE A 245 -19.51 -6.70 21.20
C ILE A 245 -20.51 -5.56 21.44
N PRO A 246 -20.53 -4.87 22.61
CA PRO A 246 -21.51 -3.81 22.86
C PRO A 246 -21.31 -2.61 21.94
N VAL A 247 -20.06 -2.30 21.59
CA VAL A 247 -19.71 -1.19 20.70
C VAL A 247 -20.12 -1.51 19.26
N ILE A 248 -19.77 -2.69 18.76
CA ILE A 248 -20.17 -3.14 17.41
C ILE A 248 -21.69 -3.20 17.30
N HIS A 249 -22.35 -3.74 18.32
CA HIS A 249 -23.81 -3.75 18.36
C HIS A 249 -24.38 -2.35 18.28
N GLN A 250 -23.88 -1.42 19.10
CA GLN A 250 -24.39 -0.06 19.11
C GLN A 250 -24.26 0.59 17.73
N TRP A 251 -23.10 0.46 17.09
CA TRP A 251 -22.86 1.06 15.78
C TRP A 251 -23.80 0.50 14.71
N VAL A 252 -23.94 -0.82 14.66
CA VAL A 252 -24.84 -1.47 13.70
C VAL A 252 -26.29 -1.17 14.04
N HIS A 253 -26.70 -1.23 15.31
CA HIS A 253 -28.06 -0.93 15.73
C HIS A 253 -28.47 0.50 15.36
N VAL A 254 -27.63 1.49 15.65
CA VAL A 254 -27.87 2.90 15.32
C VAL A 254 -27.99 3.07 13.80
N ARG A 255 -27.10 2.44 13.03
CA ARG A 255 -27.18 2.45 11.56
C ARG A 255 -28.49 1.86 11.05
N GLU A 256 -28.86 0.66 11.50
CA GLU A 256 -30.08 -0.02 11.07
C GLU A 256 -31.35 0.74 11.48
N ALA A 257 -31.36 1.34 12.67
CA ALA A 257 -32.48 2.17 13.14
C ALA A 257 -32.64 3.43 12.29
N ALA A 258 -31.54 4.12 11.97
CA ALA A 258 -31.55 5.28 11.11
C ALA A 258 -32.01 4.94 9.69
N PHE A 259 -31.54 3.81 9.13
CA PHE A 259 -32.01 3.33 7.83
C PHE A 259 -33.51 3.02 7.87
N ALA A 260 -33.99 2.31 8.89
CA ALA A 260 -35.41 2.00 9.04
C ALA A 260 -36.28 3.27 9.09
N GLU A 261 -35.83 4.31 9.79
CA GLU A 261 -36.53 5.59 9.80
C GLU A 261 -36.49 6.27 8.42
N ALA A 262 -35.32 6.35 7.78
CA ALA A 262 -35.16 7.00 6.48
C ALA A 262 -36.01 6.35 5.38
N ILE A 263 -36.03 5.00 5.34
CA ILE A 263 -36.81 4.27 4.32
C ILE A 263 -38.32 4.23 4.61
N SER A 264 -38.74 4.61 5.83
CA SER A 264 -40.16 4.75 6.18
C SER A 264 -40.79 6.06 5.67
N ARG A 265 -39.96 7.05 5.30
CA ARG A 265 -40.42 8.33 4.77
C ARG A 265 -40.93 8.18 3.34
N PRO A 266 -42.03 8.87 2.96
CA PRO A 266 -42.56 8.83 1.61
C PRO A 266 -41.55 9.40 0.60
N MET A 267 -41.35 8.70 -0.51
CA MET A 267 -40.53 9.18 -1.60
C MET A 267 -41.39 9.83 -2.69
N HIS A 268 -41.38 11.15 -2.79
CA HIS A 268 -42.12 11.86 -3.83
C HIS A 268 -41.34 11.89 -5.15
N ARG A 269 -42.01 11.50 -6.25
CA ARG A 269 -41.43 11.40 -7.61
C ARG A 269 -40.64 12.62 -8.09
N GLN A 270 -41.11 13.82 -7.74
CA GLN A 270 -40.48 15.10 -8.09
C GLN A 270 -39.99 15.86 -6.85
N GLY A 271 -39.73 15.14 -5.76
CA GLY A 271 -39.22 15.71 -4.52
C GLY A 271 -37.70 15.84 -4.52
N ALA A 272 -37.18 16.78 -3.72
CA ALA A 272 -35.74 17.03 -3.58
C ALA A 272 -34.94 15.75 -3.23
N LYS A 273 -35.51 14.89 -2.38
CA LYS A 273 -34.89 13.62 -1.99
C LYS A 273 -34.70 12.64 -3.15
N MET A 274 -35.69 12.54 -4.05
CA MET A 274 -35.60 11.69 -5.24
C MET A 274 -34.53 12.23 -6.21
N THR A 275 -34.49 13.55 -6.41
CA THR A 275 -33.44 14.20 -7.20
C THR A 275 -32.05 13.92 -6.63
N GLU A 276 -31.89 14.06 -5.31
CA GLU A 276 -30.60 13.84 -4.65
C GLU A 276 -30.17 12.36 -4.73
N LEU A 277 -31.08 11.41 -4.48
CA LEU A 277 -30.78 9.98 -4.62
C LEU A 277 -30.35 9.63 -6.05
N THR A 278 -31.06 10.16 -7.05
CA THR A 278 -30.74 9.94 -8.47
C THR A 278 -29.35 10.50 -8.81
N ARG A 279 -29.03 11.70 -8.33
CA ARG A 279 -27.72 12.33 -8.48
C ARG A 279 -26.62 11.50 -7.82
N LEU A 280 -26.84 11.04 -6.60
CA LEU A 280 -25.87 10.23 -5.84
C LEU A 280 -25.61 8.87 -6.47
N VAL A 281 -26.64 8.21 -7.03
CA VAL A 281 -26.46 6.95 -7.79
C VAL A 281 -25.65 7.20 -9.07
N SER A 282 -25.88 8.32 -9.75
CA SER A 282 -25.09 8.70 -10.93
C SER A 282 -23.63 9.01 -10.56
N ASP A 283 -23.40 9.77 -9.49
CA ASP A 283 -22.06 10.04 -8.94
C ASP A 283 -21.34 8.74 -8.53
N ALA A 284 -22.05 7.80 -7.89
CA ALA A 284 -21.51 6.51 -7.51
C ALA A 284 -21.04 5.73 -8.76
N ARG A 285 -21.84 5.74 -9.83
CA ARG A 285 -21.47 5.09 -11.09
C ARG A 285 -20.24 5.75 -11.70
N SER A 286 -20.16 7.08 -11.70
CA SER A 286 -18.96 7.81 -12.13
C SER A 286 -17.74 7.48 -11.28
N TYR A 287 -17.92 7.31 -9.97
CA TYR A 287 -16.85 6.92 -9.06
C TYR A 287 -16.29 5.53 -9.42
N PHE A 288 -17.15 4.54 -9.60
CA PHE A 288 -16.72 3.18 -9.98
C PHE A 288 -16.21 3.06 -11.41
N ALA A 289 -16.57 3.98 -12.31
CA ALA A 289 -16.01 4.02 -13.66
C ALA A 289 -14.52 4.39 -13.67
N HIS A 290 -14.05 5.04 -12.61
CA HIS A 290 -12.66 5.43 -12.40
C HIS A 290 -11.98 4.62 -11.29
N ASP A 291 -12.64 3.57 -10.79
CA ASP A 291 -12.08 2.66 -9.79
C ASP A 291 -11.30 1.54 -10.51
N ASP A 292 -10.01 1.46 -10.27
CA ASP A 292 -9.11 0.45 -10.84
C ASP A 292 -8.97 -0.78 -9.94
N ARG A 293 -9.93 -1.00 -9.01
CA ARG A 293 -9.92 -2.20 -8.17
C ARG A 293 -9.80 -3.48 -9.03
N ASP A 294 -8.67 -4.15 -8.87
CA ASP A 294 -8.46 -5.48 -9.39
C ASP A 294 -9.45 -6.43 -8.70
N GLY A 295 -10.22 -7.19 -9.48
CA GLY A 295 -11.15 -8.21 -9.01
C GLY A 295 -10.43 -9.38 -8.34
N ASN A 296 -9.78 -9.14 -7.20
CA ASN A 296 -8.98 -10.08 -6.42
C ASN A 296 -9.78 -11.21 -5.75
N GLY A 297 -11.08 -11.32 -6.06
CA GLY A 297 -12.00 -12.32 -5.55
C GLY A 297 -12.47 -12.09 -4.11
N ILE A 298 -12.08 -10.98 -3.47
CA ILE A 298 -12.45 -10.67 -2.08
C ILE A 298 -13.60 -9.67 -2.02
N TYR A 299 -13.48 -8.56 -2.75
CA TYR A 299 -14.54 -7.56 -2.90
C TYR A 299 -15.14 -7.63 -4.29
N THR A 300 -16.36 -7.12 -4.42
CA THR A 300 -17.07 -7.14 -5.69
C THR A 300 -16.30 -6.31 -6.73
N PRO A 301 -16.03 -6.87 -7.93
CA PRO A 301 -15.40 -6.14 -9.03
C PRO A 301 -16.23 -4.91 -9.42
N HIS A 302 -15.55 -3.81 -9.77
CA HIS A 302 -16.23 -2.56 -10.13
C HIS A 302 -17.19 -2.74 -11.32
N GLU A 303 -16.89 -3.60 -12.29
CA GLU A 303 -17.74 -3.90 -13.44
C GLU A 303 -19.14 -4.41 -13.04
N VAL A 304 -19.20 -5.25 -12.01
CA VAL A 304 -20.46 -5.78 -11.47
C VAL A 304 -21.25 -4.64 -10.82
N ILE A 305 -20.59 -3.82 -10.00
CA ILE A 305 -21.22 -2.67 -9.33
C ILE A 305 -21.73 -1.66 -10.36
N LEU A 306 -20.97 -1.37 -11.42
CA LEU A 306 -21.36 -0.48 -12.51
C LEU A 306 -22.63 -0.96 -13.22
N LYS A 307 -22.69 -2.25 -13.54
CA LYS A 307 -23.86 -2.88 -14.16
C LYS A 307 -25.09 -2.82 -13.25
N ASP A 308 -24.90 -3.14 -11.97
CA ASP A 308 -25.98 -3.09 -10.99
C ASP A 308 -26.48 -1.65 -10.78
N LEU A 309 -25.58 -0.66 -10.65
CA LEU A 309 -25.94 0.75 -10.53
C LEU A 309 -26.66 1.29 -11.78
N ALA A 310 -26.33 0.83 -12.98
CA ALA A 310 -27.09 1.16 -14.18
C ALA A 310 -28.54 0.63 -14.11
N THR A 311 -28.75 -0.53 -13.48
CA THR A 311 -30.09 -1.06 -13.21
C THR A 311 -30.84 -0.20 -12.20
N VAL A 312 -30.16 0.22 -11.12
CA VAL A 312 -30.75 1.13 -10.11
C VAL A 312 -31.13 2.47 -10.76
N GLU A 313 -30.25 3.08 -11.56
CA GLU A 313 -30.52 4.37 -12.22
C GLU A 313 -31.72 4.27 -13.16
N ARG A 314 -31.85 3.17 -13.92
CA ARG A 314 -33.03 2.89 -14.75
C ARG A 314 -34.31 2.84 -13.92
N LEU A 315 -34.29 2.16 -12.78
CA LEU A 315 -35.44 2.05 -11.88
C LEU A 315 -35.84 3.40 -11.27
N LEU A 316 -34.86 4.21 -10.86
CA LEU A 316 -35.11 5.56 -10.34
C LEU A 316 -35.70 6.47 -11.42
N ALA A 317 -35.20 6.40 -12.65
CA ALA A 317 -35.73 7.15 -13.79
C ALA A 317 -37.15 6.72 -14.17
N GLU A 318 -37.44 5.41 -14.15
CA GLU A 318 -38.79 4.87 -14.33
C GLU A 318 -39.74 5.44 -13.27
N TYR A 319 -39.36 5.34 -11.99
CA TYR A 319 -40.20 5.84 -10.90
C TYR A 319 -40.45 7.36 -10.99
N GLY A 320 -39.40 8.14 -11.29
CA GLY A 320 -39.52 9.58 -11.45
C GLY A 320 -40.47 10.00 -12.59
N SER A 321 -40.52 9.23 -13.68
CA SER A 321 -41.31 9.55 -14.87
C SER A 321 -42.75 9.02 -14.83
N SER A 322 -42.95 7.74 -14.47
CA SER A 322 -44.26 7.07 -14.50
C SER A 322 -44.79 6.72 -13.10
N GLY A 323 -43.96 6.78 -12.06
CA GLY A 323 -44.30 6.23 -10.75
C GLY A 323 -44.35 4.71 -10.72
N THR A 324 -43.67 4.06 -11.66
CA THR A 324 -43.55 2.60 -11.70
C THR A 324 -42.15 2.13 -11.34
N LEU A 325 -42.04 0.93 -10.80
CA LEU A 325 -40.78 0.21 -10.62
C LEU A 325 -40.96 -1.18 -11.21
N ASP A 326 -40.12 -1.55 -12.19
CA ASP A 326 -40.26 -2.78 -12.98
C ASP A 326 -41.70 -2.98 -13.48
N GLN A 327 -42.25 -1.92 -14.09
CA GLN A 327 -43.58 -1.89 -14.71
C GLN A 327 -44.76 -2.05 -13.75
N ARG A 328 -44.53 -1.95 -12.43
CA ARG A 328 -45.59 -1.99 -11.41
C ARG A 328 -45.83 -0.60 -10.83
N GLN A 329 -47.08 -0.22 -10.64
CA GLN A 329 -47.41 1.07 -10.01
C GLN A 329 -46.99 1.07 -8.54
N VAL A 330 -46.21 2.08 -8.13
CA VAL A 330 -45.71 2.22 -6.77
C VAL A 330 -46.08 3.58 -6.19
N GLY A 331 -46.69 3.58 -5.01
CA GLY A 331 -46.97 4.80 -4.23
C GLY A 331 -45.74 5.34 -3.52
N ALA A 332 -45.77 6.61 -3.08
CA ALA A 332 -44.65 7.24 -2.38
C ALA A 332 -44.22 6.48 -1.11
N ASP A 333 -45.19 5.99 -0.33
CA ASP A 333 -44.94 5.25 0.93
C ASP A 333 -44.39 3.84 0.69
N ALA A 334 -44.60 3.28 -0.51
CA ALA A 334 -44.16 1.93 -0.87
C ALA A 334 -42.82 1.91 -1.62
N PHE A 335 -42.31 3.09 -2.01
CA PHE A 335 -41.14 3.22 -2.88
C PHE A 335 -39.94 2.39 -2.43
N TRP A 336 -39.49 2.57 -1.20
CA TRP A 336 -38.28 1.91 -0.71
C TRP A 336 -38.45 0.39 -0.64
N LYS A 337 -39.61 -0.08 -0.16
CA LYS A 337 -39.92 -1.51 -0.11
C LYS A 337 -39.87 -2.14 -1.50
N GLU A 338 -40.50 -1.51 -2.49
CA GLU A 338 -40.54 -2.02 -3.86
C GLU A 338 -39.19 -1.88 -4.57
N LEU A 339 -38.42 -0.82 -4.31
CA LEU A 339 -37.06 -0.67 -4.83
C LEU A 339 -36.13 -1.76 -4.29
N LEU A 340 -36.13 -1.97 -2.96
CA LEU A 340 -35.31 -3.00 -2.32
C LEU A 340 -35.70 -4.41 -2.79
N ALA A 341 -36.99 -4.65 -3.03
CA ALA A 341 -37.46 -5.89 -3.63
C ALA A 341 -36.97 -6.05 -5.09
N ALA A 342 -37.08 -4.99 -5.90
CA ALA A 342 -36.63 -4.99 -7.30
C ALA A 342 -35.12 -5.24 -7.42
N ILE A 343 -34.31 -4.68 -6.52
CA ILE A 343 -32.84 -4.86 -6.53
C ILE A 343 -32.34 -6.04 -5.70
N SER A 344 -33.23 -6.86 -5.13
CA SER A 344 -32.88 -7.97 -4.23
C SER A 344 -31.93 -9.00 -4.87
N HIS A 345 -31.96 -9.12 -6.20
CA HIS A 345 -31.13 -10.02 -7.01
C HIS A 345 -29.76 -9.44 -7.38
N LEU A 346 -29.51 -8.15 -7.12
CA LEU A 346 -28.23 -7.49 -7.37
C LEU A 346 -27.19 -7.91 -6.33
N ASN A 347 -25.92 -7.60 -6.58
CA ASN A 347 -24.84 -7.92 -5.67
C ASN A 347 -25.04 -7.22 -4.30
N ALA A 348 -24.65 -7.90 -3.21
CA ALA A 348 -24.76 -7.39 -1.85
C ALA A 348 -24.11 -6.00 -1.67
N GLU A 349 -22.95 -5.75 -2.27
CA GLU A 349 -22.25 -4.45 -2.18
C GLU A 349 -23.06 -3.33 -2.84
N THR A 350 -23.71 -3.57 -3.98
CA THR A 350 -24.58 -2.59 -4.63
C THR A 350 -25.81 -2.31 -3.78
N ARG A 351 -26.43 -3.35 -3.19
CA ARG A 351 -27.60 -3.20 -2.30
C ARG A 351 -27.27 -2.37 -1.06
N GLU A 352 -26.18 -2.70 -0.37
CA GLU A 352 -25.68 -1.95 0.80
C GLU A 352 -25.32 -0.51 0.44
N LEU A 353 -24.74 -0.28 -0.75
CA LEU A 353 -24.48 1.07 -1.25
C LEU A 353 -25.78 1.87 -1.42
N VAL A 354 -26.80 1.32 -2.08
CA VAL A 354 -28.10 1.99 -2.24
C VAL A 354 -28.75 2.30 -0.89
N ILE A 355 -28.70 1.36 0.06
CA ILE A 355 -29.19 1.56 1.42
C ILE A 355 -28.40 2.68 2.10
N SER A 356 -27.06 2.72 1.96
CA SER A 356 -26.22 3.78 2.53
C SER A 356 -26.60 5.18 2.03
N LEU A 357 -27.00 5.29 0.75
CA LEU A 357 -27.43 6.55 0.14
C LEU A 357 -28.81 7.02 0.65
N SER A 358 -29.60 6.15 1.28
CA SER A 358 -30.91 6.53 1.85
C SER A 358 -30.79 7.57 2.96
N LEU A 359 -29.68 7.61 3.71
CA LEU A 359 -29.43 8.63 4.74
C LEU A 359 -28.94 9.96 4.18
N GLU A 360 -28.39 9.98 2.97
CA GLU A 360 -27.86 11.21 2.38
C GLU A 360 -29.02 12.18 2.09
N GLY A 361 -29.01 13.36 2.69
CA GLY A 361 -30.12 14.31 2.62
C GLY A 361 -31.21 14.15 3.69
N GLU A 362 -31.00 13.32 4.72
CA GLU A 362 -31.83 13.28 5.94
C GLU A 362 -31.03 13.81 7.16
N PRO A 363 -30.64 15.10 7.21
CA PRO A 363 -29.78 15.61 8.28
C PRO A 363 -30.44 15.48 9.66
N ASP A 364 -31.77 15.58 9.75
CA ASP A 364 -32.52 15.44 11.00
C ASP A 364 -32.48 14.02 11.56
N ILE A 365 -32.56 13.00 10.70
CA ILE A 365 -32.37 11.59 11.11
C ILE A 365 -30.92 11.40 11.55
N VAL A 366 -29.95 11.81 10.73
CA VAL A 366 -28.53 11.61 11.01
C VAL A 366 -28.15 12.27 12.34
N ASP A 367 -28.62 13.48 12.60
CA ASP A 367 -28.36 14.19 13.85
C ASP A 367 -29.01 13.52 15.06
N ALA A 368 -30.25 13.03 14.93
CA ALA A 368 -30.94 12.32 16.01
C ALA A 368 -30.20 11.04 16.44
N PHE A 369 -29.50 10.38 15.51
CA PHE A 369 -28.78 9.13 15.74
C PHE A 369 -27.28 9.31 16.02
N ALA A 370 -26.66 10.42 15.64
CA ALA A 370 -25.21 10.63 15.75
C ALA A 370 -24.68 10.50 17.19
N ASP A 371 -25.41 11.02 18.19
CA ASP A 371 -25.01 10.96 19.60
C ASP A 371 -25.21 9.58 20.25
N GLN A 372 -25.87 8.66 19.54
CA GLN A 372 -26.15 7.31 20.02
C GLN A 372 -25.03 6.33 19.65
N LEU A 373 -23.99 6.73 18.91
CA LEU A 373 -22.88 5.85 18.51
C LEU A 373 -21.94 5.46 19.67
N TRP A 374 -22.22 5.92 20.88
CA TRP A 374 -21.54 5.52 22.10
C TRP A 374 -22.07 4.18 22.64
N GLY A 375 -21.20 3.18 22.82
CA GLY A 375 -21.56 1.91 23.47
C GLY A 375 -21.02 1.79 24.89
N ASP A 376 -21.88 1.38 25.84
CA ASP A 376 -21.44 0.97 27.18
C ASP A 376 -20.82 -0.44 27.13
N ALA A 377 -19.55 -0.57 27.51
CA ALA A 377 -18.79 -1.81 27.42
C ALA A 377 -18.96 -2.72 28.65
N ASN A 378 -20.01 -2.53 29.45
CA ASN A 378 -20.32 -3.38 30.59
C ASN A 378 -20.66 -4.82 30.16
N SER A 379 -19.95 -5.78 30.76
CA SER A 379 -20.15 -7.22 30.56
C SER A 379 -20.30 -7.93 31.92
N GLY A 380 -20.94 -9.10 31.91
CA GLY A 380 -21.12 -9.88 33.11
C GLY A 380 -21.96 -11.14 32.87
N ILE A 381 -21.99 -12.00 33.88
CA ILE A 381 -22.86 -13.17 33.93
C ILE A 381 -24.11 -12.85 34.75
N VAL A 382 -25.20 -13.58 34.52
CA VAL A 382 -26.39 -13.57 35.39
C VAL A 382 -26.31 -14.79 36.31
N PRO A 383 -25.89 -14.65 37.58
CA PRO A 383 -25.55 -15.80 38.44
C PRO A 383 -26.71 -16.76 38.70
N GLU A 384 -27.92 -16.24 38.83
CA GLU A 384 -29.15 -16.99 39.12
C GLU A 384 -29.74 -17.72 37.92
N ARG A 385 -29.22 -17.50 36.70
CA ARG A 385 -29.72 -18.15 35.48
C ARG A 385 -29.55 -19.66 35.58
N THR A 386 -30.55 -20.40 35.11
CA THR A 386 -30.51 -21.87 35.12
C THR A 386 -29.65 -22.42 33.97
N ILE A 387 -29.11 -23.63 34.14
CA ILE A 387 -28.40 -24.34 33.07
C ILE A 387 -29.32 -24.65 31.88
N GLY A 388 -30.61 -24.89 32.13
CA GLY A 388 -31.62 -25.03 31.08
C GLY A 388 -31.69 -23.79 30.18
N ASP A 389 -31.84 -22.61 30.80
CA ASP A 389 -31.90 -21.32 30.08
C ASP A 389 -30.58 -21.01 29.36
N LEU A 390 -29.44 -21.21 30.02
CA LEU A 390 -28.12 -21.01 29.40
C LEU A 390 -27.94 -21.93 28.18
N SER A 391 -28.35 -23.19 28.28
CA SER A 391 -28.28 -24.15 27.18
C SER A 391 -29.14 -23.71 25.99
N GLN A 392 -30.31 -23.12 26.24
CA GLN A 392 -31.14 -22.54 25.18
C GLN A 392 -30.44 -21.32 24.53
N MET A 393 -29.95 -20.38 25.33
CA MET A 393 -29.26 -19.18 24.83
C MET A 393 -28.03 -19.52 23.98
N ILE A 394 -27.26 -20.55 24.38
CA ILE A 394 -26.12 -21.04 23.60
C ILE A 394 -26.57 -21.53 22.22
N ARG A 395 -27.65 -22.32 22.14
CA ARG A 395 -28.17 -22.82 20.85
C ARG A 395 -28.67 -21.68 19.97
N GLU A 396 -29.34 -20.69 20.53
CA GLU A 396 -29.87 -19.54 19.78
C GLU A 396 -28.76 -18.62 19.26
N SER A 397 -27.73 -18.37 20.07
CA SER A 397 -26.65 -17.43 19.75
C SER A 397 -25.59 -18.02 18.84
N TRP A 398 -25.21 -19.29 19.07
CA TRP A 398 -24.03 -19.93 18.46
C TRP A 398 -24.37 -21.15 17.62
N GLY A 399 -25.63 -21.62 17.63
CA GLY A 399 -26.05 -22.85 16.95
C GLY A 399 -25.80 -22.87 15.45
N TRP A 400 -25.65 -21.69 14.82
CA TRP A 400 -25.30 -21.55 13.42
C TRP A 400 -23.95 -22.18 13.05
N ALA A 401 -23.01 -22.35 13.99
CA ALA A 401 -21.68 -22.93 13.74
C ALA A 401 -21.54 -24.41 14.16
N PHE A 402 -22.53 -24.97 14.87
CA PHE A 402 -22.36 -26.27 15.55
C PHE A 402 -22.32 -27.47 14.62
N ALA A 403 -22.93 -27.38 13.45
CA ALA A 403 -22.85 -28.45 12.46
C ALA A 403 -21.40 -28.64 11.99
N ASP A 404 -20.74 -27.54 11.62
CA ASP A 404 -19.37 -27.53 11.10
C ASP A 404 -18.39 -28.13 12.10
N PHE A 405 -18.48 -27.79 13.39
CA PHE A 405 -17.58 -28.35 14.41
C PHE A 405 -17.73 -29.86 14.61
N ARG A 406 -18.85 -30.47 14.21
CA ARG A 406 -19.05 -31.93 14.28
C ARG A 406 -18.55 -32.65 13.04
N THR A 407 -18.70 -32.05 11.87
CA THR A 407 -18.54 -32.74 10.58
C THR A 407 -17.29 -32.33 9.82
N ASP A 408 -16.70 -31.18 10.13
CA ASP A 408 -15.59 -30.61 9.39
C ASP A 408 -14.38 -30.36 10.30
N SER A 409 -13.28 -31.08 10.01
CA SER A 409 -12.01 -30.88 10.73
C SER A 409 -11.39 -29.50 10.46
N GLU A 410 -11.74 -28.85 9.35
CA GLU A 410 -11.25 -27.53 9.00
C GLU A 410 -11.90 -26.41 9.84
N ALA A 411 -13.13 -26.61 10.30
CA ALA A 411 -13.88 -25.64 11.11
C ALA A 411 -13.22 -25.23 12.42
N SER A 412 -12.35 -26.07 13.01
CA SER A 412 -11.60 -25.74 14.23
C SER A 412 -10.08 -25.85 14.04
N ARG A 413 -9.62 -25.81 12.78
CA ARG A 413 -8.21 -26.02 12.39
C ARG A 413 -7.28 -24.95 12.92
N CYS A 414 -7.78 -23.72 13.07
CA CYS A 414 -7.01 -22.60 13.58
C CYS A 414 -7.39 -22.21 15.01
N PHE A 415 -6.52 -21.42 15.64
CA PHE A 415 -6.73 -20.80 16.94
C PHE A 415 -6.10 -19.40 16.96
N TRP A 416 -6.60 -18.52 17.82
CA TRP A 416 -6.06 -17.16 17.98
C TRP A 416 -5.19 -17.07 19.23
N TYR A 417 -4.03 -16.43 19.11
CA TYR A 417 -3.06 -16.25 20.19
C TYR A 417 -2.44 -14.85 20.18
N LEU A 418 -1.93 -14.43 21.33
CA LEU A 418 -1.09 -13.24 21.45
C LEU A 418 0.38 -13.66 21.56
N PRO A 419 1.24 -13.36 20.57
CA PRO A 419 2.65 -13.68 20.63
C PRO A 419 3.34 -12.81 21.70
N HIS A 420 4.28 -13.40 22.43
CA HIS A 420 5.08 -12.67 23.43
C HIS A 420 5.85 -11.48 22.82
N GLU A 421 6.36 -11.64 21.59
CA GLU A 421 7.13 -10.62 20.85
C GLU A 421 6.28 -9.44 20.35
N SER A 422 4.95 -9.60 20.25
CA SER A 422 4.03 -8.56 19.77
C SER A 422 2.72 -8.62 20.56
N GLN A 423 2.78 -8.19 21.83
CA GLN A 423 1.68 -8.28 22.80
C GLN A 423 0.42 -7.48 22.43
N TYR A 424 0.46 -6.72 21.33
CA TYR A 424 -0.65 -5.90 20.85
C TYR A 424 -1.29 -6.43 19.55
N GLU A 425 -0.75 -7.51 18.96
CA GLU A 425 -1.21 -8.03 17.67
C GLU A 425 -1.64 -9.50 17.82
N TYR A 426 -2.94 -9.75 17.77
CA TYR A 426 -3.47 -11.11 17.70
C TYR A 426 -3.01 -11.80 16.41
N ARG A 427 -2.60 -13.06 16.54
CA ARG A 427 -2.20 -13.91 15.43
C ARG A 427 -3.04 -15.17 15.38
N ARG A 428 -3.12 -15.74 14.18
CA ARG A 428 -3.82 -17.01 13.93
C ARG A 428 -2.80 -18.11 13.69
N GLY A 429 -2.90 -19.18 14.47
CA GLY A 429 -2.06 -20.37 14.39
C GLY A 429 -2.85 -21.57 13.90
N VAL A 430 -2.14 -22.63 13.53
CA VAL A 430 -2.75 -23.92 13.21
C VAL A 430 -2.72 -24.78 14.46
N ARG A 431 -3.89 -25.25 14.89
CA ARG A 431 -4.09 -26.05 16.10
C ARG A 431 -3.42 -27.43 15.98
N GLY A 432 -2.92 -27.94 17.10
CA GLY A 432 -2.30 -29.26 17.23
C GLY A 432 -0.86 -29.35 16.70
N ARG A 433 -0.23 -28.24 16.30
CA ARG A 433 1.17 -28.26 15.83
C ARG A 433 2.16 -28.26 16.99
N LEU A 434 1.88 -27.50 18.05
CA LEU A 434 2.73 -27.41 19.25
C LEU A 434 1.85 -27.32 20.50
N PRO A 435 1.09 -28.38 20.85
CA PRO A 435 0.06 -28.30 21.90
C PRO A 435 0.53 -27.77 23.26
N SER A 436 1.82 -27.94 23.59
CA SER A 436 2.41 -27.47 24.85
C SER A 436 2.49 -25.94 24.99
N ILE A 437 2.36 -25.19 23.90
CA ILE A 437 2.43 -23.72 23.87
C ILE A 437 1.22 -23.08 23.19
N GLU A 438 0.19 -23.87 22.86
CA GLU A 438 -1.07 -23.37 22.25
C GLU A 438 -1.96 -22.78 23.33
N VAL A 439 -1.76 -21.48 23.62
CA VAL A 439 -2.63 -20.70 24.51
C VAL A 439 -3.60 -19.89 23.67
N GLU A 440 -4.85 -20.33 23.65
CA GLU A 440 -5.91 -19.69 22.89
C GLU A 440 -6.51 -18.50 23.64
N THR A 441 -6.81 -17.44 22.90
CA THR A 441 -7.54 -16.26 23.38
C THR A 441 -9.06 -16.48 23.28
N GLU A 442 -9.87 -15.61 23.89
CA GLU A 442 -11.36 -15.67 23.90
C GLU A 442 -12.05 -15.44 22.53
N MET A 443 -11.32 -15.62 21.43
CA MET A 443 -11.79 -15.45 20.04
C MET A 443 -12.48 -16.70 19.49
N ASP A 444 -12.52 -17.79 20.26
CA ASP A 444 -13.07 -19.10 19.89
C ASP A 444 -14.51 -19.31 20.39
N ALA A 445 -15.21 -18.24 20.78
CA ALA A 445 -16.51 -18.30 21.45
C ALA A 445 -17.52 -19.32 20.87
N PRO A 446 -17.72 -19.46 19.55
CA PRO A 446 -18.61 -20.49 19.02
C PRO A 446 -18.16 -21.93 19.35
N LEU A 447 -16.85 -22.21 19.32
CA LEU A 447 -16.28 -23.53 19.64
C LEU A 447 -16.32 -23.78 21.15
N SER A 448 -15.98 -22.79 21.98
CA SER A 448 -16.09 -22.94 23.43
C SER A 448 -17.54 -23.13 23.86
N ALA A 449 -18.50 -22.44 23.21
CA ALA A 449 -19.93 -22.58 23.49
C ALA A 449 -20.46 -23.96 23.08
N PHE A 450 -20.01 -24.46 21.94
CA PHE A 450 -20.30 -25.83 21.50
C PHE A 450 -19.84 -26.86 22.53
N ARG A 451 -18.58 -26.78 22.97
CA ARG A 451 -18.00 -27.68 24.00
C ARG A 451 -18.69 -27.54 25.35
N LEU A 452 -19.03 -26.32 25.75
CA LEU A 452 -19.77 -26.07 26.99
C LEU A 452 -21.14 -26.73 26.92
N LEU A 453 -21.88 -26.58 25.82
CA LEU A 453 -23.20 -27.18 25.65
C LEU A 453 -23.18 -28.70 25.80
N GLU A 454 -22.15 -29.39 25.33
CA GLU A 454 -21.98 -30.84 25.53
C GLU A 454 -21.82 -31.21 27.01
N ARG A 455 -21.07 -30.39 27.78
CA ARG A 455 -20.92 -30.59 29.23
C ARG A 455 -22.22 -30.30 29.98
N LEU A 456 -22.95 -29.24 29.60
CA LEU A 456 -24.20 -28.85 30.27
C LEU A 456 -25.28 -29.93 30.18
N GLN A 457 -25.27 -30.77 29.15
CA GLN A 457 -26.20 -31.91 29.01
C GLN A 457 -26.07 -32.96 30.13
N GLN A 458 -24.95 -32.97 30.85
CA GLN A 458 -24.70 -33.91 31.95
C GLN A 458 -25.04 -33.30 33.33
N LEU A 459 -25.53 -32.06 33.37
CA LEU A 459 -25.83 -31.32 34.60
C LEU A 459 -27.34 -31.14 34.78
N PRO A 460 -27.84 -31.00 36.03
CA PRO A 460 -29.25 -30.70 36.28
C PRO A 460 -29.64 -29.34 35.66
N GLU A 461 -30.74 -29.29 34.91
CA GLU A 461 -31.20 -28.05 34.26
C GLU A 461 -31.46 -26.92 35.27
N THR A 462 -31.85 -27.26 36.51
CA THR A 462 -32.13 -26.30 37.59
C THR A 462 -30.88 -25.78 38.31
N MET A 463 -29.69 -26.33 38.02
CA MET A 463 -28.44 -25.81 38.55
C MET A 463 -28.24 -24.37 38.08
N THR A 464 -27.60 -23.52 38.89
CA THR A 464 -27.38 -22.11 38.54
C THR A 464 -26.06 -21.90 37.79
N VAL A 465 -25.99 -20.80 37.03
CA VAL A 465 -24.74 -20.33 36.42
C VAL A 465 -23.69 -20.05 37.48
N SER A 466 -24.06 -19.55 38.66
CA SER A 466 -23.14 -19.37 39.79
C SER A 466 -22.49 -20.69 40.21
N ASP A 467 -23.28 -21.75 40.38
CA ASP A 467 -22.76 -23.07 40.75
C ASP A 467 -21.87 -23.66 39.65
N LEU A 468 -22.23 -23.44 38.38
CA LEU A 468 -21.43 -23.85 37.23
C LEU A 468 -20.08 -23.16 37.22
N VAL A 469 -20.05 -21.83 37.35
CA VAL A 469 -18.79 -21.07 37.31
C VAL A 469 -17.94 -21.36 38.55
N ALA A 470 -18.55 -21.62 39.70
CA ALA A 470 -17.82 -22.04 40.89
C ALA A 470 -17.17 -23.43 40.73
N SER A 471 -17.85 -24.37 40.05
CA SER A 471 -17.34 -25.73 39.81
C SER A 471 -16.46 -25.86 38.56
N LEU A 472 -16.63 -24.95 37.60
CA LEU A 472 -15.95 -24.92 36.30
C LEU A 472 -15.54 -23.47 35.93
N PRO A 473 -14.54 -22.89 36.61
CA PRO A 473 -14.20 -21.47 36.45
C PRO A 473 -13.86 -21.05 35.02
N GLU A 474 -13.32 -21.96 34.19
CA GLU A 474 -13.01 -21.68 32.78
C GLU A 474 -14.26 -21.43 31.92
N SER A 475 -15.45 -21.83 32.38
CA SER A 475 -16.71 -21.57 31.67
C SER A 475 -17.15 -20.11 31.74
N ARG A 476 -16.61 -19.31 32.69
CA ARG A 476 -17.04 -17.93 32.93
C ARG A 476 -17.00 -17.06 31.66
N ALA A 477 -15.91 -17.13 30.89
CA ALA A 477 -15.74 -16.29 29.70
C ALA A 477 -16.77 -16.59 28.60
N VAL A 478 -17.03 -17.87 28.31
CA VAL A 478 -18.02 -18.27 27.30
C VAL A 478 -19.46 -18.02 27.75
N VAL A 479 -19.75 -18.14 29.06
CA VAL A 479 -21.04 -17.76 29.63
C VAL A 479 -21.25 -16.25 29.47
N GLU A 480 -20.27 -15.44 29.86
CA GLU A 480 -20.30 -13.98 29.71
C GLU A 480 -20.48 -13.57 28.24
N MET A 481 -19.73 -14.17 27.32
CA MET A 481 -19.89 -13.94 25.87
C MET A 481 -21.29 -14.34 25.36
N THR A 482 -21.89 -15.39 25.89
CA THR A 482 -23.26 -15.81 25.51
C THR A 482 -24.31 -14.82 26.02
N GLU A 483 -24.18 -14.34 27.26
CA GLU A 483 -25.03 -13.27 27.80
C GLU A 483 -24.92 -12.00 26.97
N MET A 484 -23.69 -11.63 26.57
CA MET A 484 -23.46 -10.49 25.69
C MET A 484 -24.07 -10.70 24.30
N ALA A 485 -23.93 -11.88 23.69
CA ALA A 485 -24.51 -12.16 22.38
C ALA A 485 -26.04 -12.07 22.36
N VAL A 486 -26.71 -12.48 23.44
CA VAL A 486 -28.17 -12.33 23.60
C VAL A 486 -28.56 -10.87 23.82
N ARG A 487 -27.83 -10.15 24.70
CA ARG A 487 -28.10 -8.74 24.99
C ARG A 487 -27.82 -7.83 23.78
N TYR A 488 -26.84 -8.18 22.97
CA TYR A 488 -26.31 -7.37 21.87
C TYR A 488 -26.37 -8.14 20.55
N PRO A 489 -27.56 -8.33 19.95
CA PRO A 489 -27.78 -9.21 18.79
C PRO A 489 -27.07 -8.78 17.50
N TYR A 490 -26.52 -7.56 17.45
CA TYR A 490 -25.70 -7.04 16.35
C TYR A 490 -24.20 -7.01 16.68
N GLY A 491 -23.77 -7.59 17.81
CA GLY A 491 -22.41 -7.42 18.31
C GLY A 491 -21.40 -8.43 17.79
N TYR A 492 -21.84 -9.45 17.03
CA TYR A 492 -20.97 -10.51 16.52
C TYR A 492 -21.30 -10.85 15.05
N VAL A 493 -20.29 -10.81 14.18
CA VAL A 493 -20.41 -11.26 12.78
C VAL A 493 -20.42 -12.78 12.77
N ARG A 494 -21.42 -13.41 12.15
CA ARG A 494 -21.63 -14.87 12.09
C ARG A 494 -20.66 -15.57 11.14
N GLU A 495 -19.38 -15.44 11.45
CA GLU A 495 -18.25 -15.95 10.69
C GLU A 495 -17.38 -16.83 11.58
N ASN A 496 -16.98 -18.00 11.08
CA ASN A 496 -16.14 -18.92 11.83
C ASN A 496 -14.65 -18.56 11.65
N THR A 497 -14.14 -17.73 12.57
CA THR A 497 -12.75 -17.25 12.51
C THR A 497 -11.70 -18.35 12.70
N LEU A 498 -12.11 -19.54 13.16
CA LEU A 498 -11.24 -20.71 13.38
C LEU A 498 -11.14 -21.61 12.15
N HIS A 499 -11.99 -21.43 11.14
CA HIS A 499 -11.95 -22.19 9.90
C HIS A 499 -10.65 -21.88 9.12
N SER A 500 -10.02 -22.88 8.50
CA SER A 500 -8.76 -22.70 7.78
C SER A 500 -8.87 -21.70 6.61
N ALA A 501 -10.01 -21.71 5.91
CA ALA A 501 -10.32 -20.78 4.82
C ALA A 501 -10.76 -19.37 5.27
N PHE A 502 -10.90 -19.09 6.57
CA PHE A 502 -11.34 -17.75 7.02
C PHE A 502 -10.38 -16.65 6.55
N LEU A 503 -10.98 -15.56 6.05
CA LEU A 503 -10.33 -14.32 5.68
C LEU A 503 -10.88 -13.15 6.51
N PRO A 504 -10.04 -12.19 6.94
CA PRO A 504 -10.46 -11.13 7.86
C PRO A 504 -11.28 -10.01 7.21
N PHE A 505 -11.46 -10.04 5.89
CA PHE A 505 -11.86 -8.88 5.09
C PHE A 505 -13.31 -8.45 5.31
N ALA A 506 -14.21 -9.39 5.58
CA ALA A 506 -15.62 -9.09 5.87
C ALA A 506 -15.77 -8.27 7.15
N ILE A 507 -15.22 -8.79 8.25
CA ILE A 507 -15.26 -8.12 9.57
C ILE A 507 -14.50 -6.79 9.51
N SER A 508 -13.35 -6.76 8.84
CA SER A 508 -12.56 -5.54 8.68
C SER A 508 -13.35 -4.46 7.93
N ARG A 509 -14.00 -4.83 6.82
CA ARG A 509 -14.80 -3.89 6.03
C ARG A 509 -15.98 -3.32 6.81
N LEU A 510 -16.69 -4.15 7.57
CA LEU A 510 -17.76 -3.68 8.45
C LEU A 510 -17.27 -2.58 9.41
N VAL A 511 -16.17 -2.82 10.13
CA VAL A 511 -15.61 -1.84 11.07
C VAL A 511 -15.11 -0.58 10.33
N LEU A 512 -14.36 -0.76 9.24
CA LEU A 512 -13.82 0.35 8.45
C LEU A 512 -14.91 1.22 7.82
N SER A 513 -16.09 0.65 7.53
CA SER A 513 -17.24 1.42 7.05
C SER A 513 -17.74 2.45 8.08
N PHE A 514 -17.72 2.12 9.38
CA PHE A 514 -18.04 3.07 10.44
C PHE A 514 -16.98 4.15 10.59
N PHE A 515 -15.71 3.82 10.39
CA PHE A 515 -14.65 4.83 10.30
C PHE A 515 -14.83 5.74 9.07
N GLY A 516 -15.60 5.31 8.07
CA GLY A 516 -15.84 6.04 6.83
C GLY A 516 -14.64 5.99 5.90
N MET A 517 -13.99 4.82 5.84
CA MET A 517 -12.87 4.54 4.96
C MET A 517 -13.37 4.06 3.60
N GLU A 518 -12.79 4.62 2.54
CA GLU A 518 -13.14 4.37 1.14
C GLU A 518 -11.93 3.81 0.38
N LYS A 519 -12.12 3.46 -0.90
CA LYS A 519 -11.12 2.80 -1.75
C LYS A 519 -10.44 1.60 -1.08
N LEU A 520 -11.27 0.73 -0.49
CA LEU A 520 -10.78 -0.46 0.20
C LEU A 520 -10.11 -1.42 -0.80
N ASP A 521 -8.82 -1.67 -0.58
CA ASP A 521 -7.96 -2.56 -1.35
C ASP A 521 -7.47 -3.67 -0.41
N PRO A 522 -8.06 -4.88 -0.46
CA PRO A 522 -7.65 -5.98 0.37
C PRO A 522 -6.33 -6.54 -0.17
N ARG A 523 -5.33 -6.61 0.70
CA ARG A 523 -3.98 -7.14 0.48
C ARG A 523 -3.83 -8.44 1.26
N PRO A 524 -4.03 -9.60 0.59
CA PRO A 524 -3.87 -10.91 1.21
C PRO A 524 -2.49 -11.10 1.82
N PRO A 525 -2.38 -11.87 2.93
CA PRO A 525 -3.47 -12.60 3.57
C PRO A 525 -4.27 -11.82 4.63
N ILE A 526 -3.86 -10.62 5.03
CA ILE A 526 -4.27 -10.07 6.34
C ILE A 526 -4.58 -8.57 6.44
N SER A 527 -4.38 -7.78 5.39
CA SER A 527 -4.51 -6.31 5.50
C SER A 527 -5.48 -5.72 4.50
N VAL A 528 -6.19 -4.66 4.89
CA VAL A 528 -6.99 -3.82 4.00
C VAL A 528 -6.37 -2.43 3.99
N LYS A 529 -6.10 -1.90 2.79
CA LYS A 529 -5.70 -0.51 2.58
C LYS A 529 -6.89 0.31 2.13
N GLY A 530 -6.81 1.62 2.25
CA GLY A 530 -7.83 2.55 1.79
C GLY A 530 -7.55 3.95 2.28
N ALA A 531 -8.50 4.86 2.12
CA ALA A 531 -8.35 6.27 2.44
C ALA A 531 -9.49 6.78 3.32
N LEU A 532 -9.15 7.61 4.29
CA LEU A 532 -10.08 8.42 5.07
C LEU A 532 -10.13 9.84 4.47
N LEU A 533 -11.27 10.52 4.63
CA LEU A 533 -11.43 11.94 4.27
C LEU A 533 -11.23 12.26 2.78
N GLN A 534 -11.47 11.30 1.87
CA GLN A 534 -11.60 11.63 0.46
C GLN A 534 -12.86 12.49 0.24
N GLY A 535 -12.75 13.52 -0.59
CA GLY A 535 -13.85 14.46 -0.87
C GLY A 535 -14.18 15.42 0.28
N ALA A 536 -13.46 15.38 1.39
CA ALA A 536 -13.62 16.31 2.49
C ALA A 536 -12.98 17.68 2.16
N PRO A 537 -13.55 18.80 2.66
CA PRO A 537 -13.07 20.17 2.38
C PRO A 537 -11.63 20.39 2.82
N LEU A 538 -10.95 21.36 2.23
CA LEU A 538 -9.65 21.85 2.70
C LEU A 538 -9.84 22.79 3.90
N ALA A 539 -8.78 23.00 4.69
CA ALA A 539 -8.81 23.99 5.76
C ALA A 539 -9.23 25.40 5.27
N ALA A 540 -8.74 25.80 4.09
CA ALA A 540 -9.10 27.07 3.46
C ALA A 540 -10.57 27.12 2.98
N ASP A 541 -11.18 25.98 2.67
CA ASP A 541 -12.59 25.94 2.24
C ASP A 541 -13.51 26.29 3.42
N LEU A 542 -13.15 25.85 4.63
CA LEU A 542 -13.88 26.16 5.87
C LEU A 542 -14.00 27.67 6.11
N GLU A 543 -12.90 28.42 5.87
CA GLU A 543 -12.86 29.87 6.06
C GLU A 543 -13.68 30.62 5.00
N SER A 544 -13.70 30.11 3.77
CA SER A 544 -14.41 30.75 2.65
C SER A 544 -15.93 30.55 2.68
N GLY A 545 -16.43 29.65 3.54
CA GLY A 545 -17.85 29.24 3.57
C GLY A 545 -18.30 28.43 2.34
N VAL A 546 -17.40 28.16 1.39
CA VAL A 546 -17.68 27.33 0.20
C VAL A 546 -17.41 25.88 0.55
N VAL A 547 -18.40 25.15 1.06
CA VAL A 547 -18.24 23.69 1.21
C VAL A 547 -19.53 22.92 1.00
N SER A 548 -19.49 21.97 0.08
CA SER A 548 -20.29 20.75 0.17
C SER A 548 -19.33 19.57 0.33
N GLN A 549 -19.44 18.82 1.43
CA GLN A 549 -18.75 17.55 1.56
C GLN A 549 -19.25 16.61 0.47
N LYS A 550 -18.41 16.27 -0.51
CA LYS A 550 -18.82 15.37 -1.60
C LYS A 550 -18.93 13.95 -1.06
N ARG A 551 -19.99 13.23 -1.44
CA ARG A 551 -20.16 11.82 -1.08
C ARG A 551 -19.13 10.93 -1.78
N PHE A 552 -18.90 11.20 -3.05
CA PHE A 552 -17.89 10.52 -3.85
C PHE A 552 -16.84 11.53 -4.30
N ALA A 553 -15.57 11.22 -4.08
CA ALA A 553 -14.47 12.02 -4.59
C ALA A 553 -14.32 11.78 -6.10
N LEU A 554 -14.71 12.76 -6.91
CA LEU A 554 -14.60 12.74 -8.36
C LEU A 554 -13.65 13.85 -8.81
N LEU A 555 -12.72 13.49 -9.69
CA LEU A 555 -11.93 14.45 -10.47
C LEU A 555 -12.76 14.86 -11.70
N SER A 556 -12.67 16.13 -12.09
CA SER A 556 -13.25 16.62 -13.33
C SER A 556 -12.61 15.97 -14.55
N GLU A 557 -13.38 15.88 -15.63
CA GLU A 557 -12.87 15.36 -16.90
C GLU A 557 -11.64 16.14 -17.38
N ASP A 558 -11.58 17.44 -17.13
CA ASP A 558 -10.43 18.29 -17.48
C ASP A 558 -9.12 17.77 -16.83
N PHE A 559 -9.17 17.32 -15.57
CA PHE A 559 -8.00 16.71 -14.91
C PHE A 559 -7.69 15.32 -15.44
N LEU A 560 -8.72 14.53 -15.77
CA LEU A 560 -8.55 13.16 -16.28
C LEU A 560 -8.09 13.12 -17.76
N GLN A 561 -8.38 14.17 -18.52
CA GLN A 561 -8.00 14.36 -19.92
C GLN A 561 -6.71 15.19 -20.09
N SER A 562 -6.21 15.83 -19.03
CA SER A 562 -4.89 16.46 -19.04
C SER A 562 -3.87 15.42 -19.52
N PRO A 563 -3.10 15.70 -20.59
CA PRO A 563 -2.22 14.71 -21.18
C PRO A 563 -1.20 14.31 -20.12
N ALA A 564 -1.37 13.12 -19.54
CA ALA A 564 -0.26 12.41 -18.96
C ALA A 564 0.84 12.39 -20.05
N GLN A 565 2.10 12.55 -19.67
CA GLN A 565 3.19 12.21 -20.59
C GLN A 565 3.12 10.70 -20.86
N VAL A 566 2.30 10.32 -21.84
CA VAL A 566 2.11 8.96 -22.31
C VAL A 566 3.15 8.71 -23.40
N LEU A 567 3.95 7.65 -23.24
CA LEU A 567 4.82 7.17 -24.30
C LEU A 567 4.01 6.30 -25.26
N HIS A 568 4.06 6.64 -26.55
CA HIS A 568 3.52 5.83 -27.64
C HIS A 568 4.54 4.74 -28.03
N VAL A 569 4.18 3.46 -27.90
CA VAL A 569 5.07 2.32 -28.24
C VAL A 569 4.57 1.60 -29.48
N ARG A 570 5.38 1.55 -30.55
CA ARG A 570 5.01 0.90 -31.82
C ARG A 570 4.89 -0.62 -31.71
N ALA A 571 3.81 -1.19 -32.26
CA ALA A 571 3.62 -2.63 -32.39
C ALA A 571 4.55 -3.28 -33.44
N PHE A 572 4.85 -4.55 -33.20
CA PHE A 572 5.67 -5.48 -33.97
C PHE A 572 5.20 -5.59 -35.44
N ARG A 573 6.12 -5.63 -36.42
CA ARG A 573 5.78 -5.80 -37.84
C ARG A 573 6.15 -7.19 -38.35
N GLU A 574 5.45 -7.61 -39.40
CA GLU A 574 5.53 -8.91 -40.08
C GLU A 574 6.93 -9.30 -40.59
N GLU A 575 7.83 -8.31 -40.71
CA GLU A 575 9.23 -8.42 -41.11
C GLU A 575 10.11 -9.09 -40.03
N ASP A 576 9.62 -9.17 -38.78
CA ASP A 576 10.32 -9.71 -37.61
C ASP A 576 9.94 -11.19 -37.29
N ARG A 577 9.29 -11.92 -38.21
CA ARG A 577 8.85 -13.33 -38.02
C ARG A 577 10.02 -14.35 -38.02
N LEU A 578 9.92 -15.34 -37.12
CA LEU A 578 10.71 -16.59 -37.13
C LEU A 578 10.52 -17.35 -38.45
N ASP A 579 11.51 -18.16 -38.85
CA ASP A 579 11.41 -18.95 -40.09
C ASP A 579 10.21 -19.92 -40.08
N GLU A 580 9.74 -20.21 -41.30
CA GLU A 580 8.49 -20.91 -41.58
C GLU A 580 8.46 -22.34 -41.04
N ALA A 581 9.63 -22.95 -40.84
CA ALA A 581 9.77 -24.29 -40.25
C ALA A 581 9.53 -24.26 -38.74
N THR A 582 10.10 -23.28 -38.05
CA THR A 582 9.94 -23.09 -36.59
C THR A 582 8.51 -22.68 -36.23
N ALA A 583 7.91 -21.81 -37.06
CA ALA A 583 6.52 -21.39 -36.90
C ALA A 583 5.53 -22.57 -37.11
N SER A 584 5.77 -23.41 -38.12
CA SER A 584 4.92 -24.57 -38.41
C SER A 584 4.97 -25.64 -37.31
N GLU A 585 6.14 -25.84 -36.67
CA GLU A 585 6.28 -26.79 -35.56
C GLU A 585 5.53 -26.33 -34.30
N LEU A 586 5.52 -25.03 -34.01
CA LEU A 586 4.85 -24.46 -32.84
C LEU A 586 3.32 -24.39 -33.00
N VAL A 587 2.82 -24.07 -34.21
CA VAL A 587 1.37 -24.08 -34.51
C VAL A 587 0.81 -25.50 -34.39
N ALA A 588 1.54 -26.52 -34.86
CA ALA A 588 1.15 -27.92 -34.71
C ALA A 588 1.19 -28.42 -33.25
N ARG A 589 1.99 -27.78 -32.38
CA ARG A 589 2.15 -28.19 -30.97
C ARG A 589 1.09 -27.60 -30.04
N TYR A 590 0.42 -26.51 -30.41
CA TYR A 590 -0.42 -25.73 -29.49
C TYR A 590 -1.82 -25.35 -29.99
N ASP A 591 -2.27 -25.83 -31.16
CA ASP A 591 -3.65 -25.68 -31.69
C ASP A 591 -4.23 -24.25 -31.55
N ILE A 592 -3.46 -23.25 -31.97
CA ILE A 592 -3.84 -21.84 -31.90
C ILE A 592 -4.56 -21.48 -33.22
N LYS A 593 -5.85 -21.14 -33.13
CA LYS A 593 -6.62 -20.63 -34.28
C LYS A 593 -6.24 -19.17 -34.57
N ASP A 594 -6.02 -18.89 -35.86
CA ASP A 594 -5.66 -17.58 -36.38
C ASP A 594 -6.59 -16.45 -35.90
N CYS A 595 -5.99 -15.39 -35.37
CA CYS A 595 -6.65 -14.11 -35.14
C CYS A 595 -6.16 -13.13 -36.21
N ASP A 596 -6.93 -13.01 -37.29
CA ASP A 596 -6.71 -12.02 -38.35
C ASP A 596 -7.14 -10.62 -37.87
N GLN A 597 -6.25 -9.85 -37.21
CA GLN A 597 -6.18 -8.38 -37.32
C GLN A 597 -4.78 -7.85 -36.90
N PRO A 598 -4.15 -6.92 -37.66
CA PRO A 598 -2.86 -6.33 -37.29
C PRO A 598 -3.02 -5.28 -36.16
N ALA A 599 -2.20 -5.41 -35.12
CA ALA A 599 -2.25 -4.62 -33.90
C ALA A 599 -1.80 -3.15 -34.07
N THR A 600 -2.47 -2.26 -33.35
CA THR A 600 -2.08 -0.87 -33.08
C THR A 600 -1.39 -0.79 -31.70
N GLU A 601 -0.55 0.23 -31.53
CA GLU A 601 0.32 0.54 -30.39
C GLU A 601 -0.29 0.31 -28.98
N ILE A 602 0.50 -0.17 -28.01
CA ILE A 602 0.08 -0.34 -26.59
C ILE A 602 0.88 0.64 -25.72
N ALA A 603 0.19 1.49 -24.96
CA ALA A 603 0.80 2.36 -23.97
C ALA A 603 1.04 1.61 -22.65
N ILE A 604 2.26 1.66 -22.10
CA ILE A 604 2.61 1.07 -20.81
C ILE A 604 3.34 2.09 -19.92
N VAL A 605 2.93 2.17 -18.66
CA VAL A 605 3.62 3.02 -17.67
C VAL A 605 5.02 2.44 -17.42
N PRO A 606 6.10 3.25 -17.39
CA PRO A 606 7.46 2.73 -17.19
C PRO A 606 7.60 1.81 -15.98
N SER A 607 6.95 2.13 -14.86
CA SER A 607 6.94 1.27 -13.67
C SER A 607 6.22 -0.08 -13.87
N GLU A 608 5.22 -0.15 -14.74
CA GLU A 608 4.57 -1.42 -15.10
C GLU A 608 5.48 -2.25 -16.00
N LEU A 609 6.22 -1.59 -16.91
CA LEU A 609 7.26 -2.25 -17.70
C LEU A 609 8.38 -2.79 -16.81
N GLU A 610 8.84 -2.02 -15.82
CA GLU A 610 9.81 -2.49 -14.82
C GLU A 610 9.32 -3.75 -14.09
N LYS A 611 8.06 -3.74 -13.63
CA LYS A 611 7.44 -4.87 -12.93
C LYS A 611 7.28 -6.07 -13.84
N ALA A 612 6.85 -5.87 -15.08
CA ALA A 612 6.69 -6.92 -16.06
C ALA A 612 8.04 -7.59 -16.35
N THR A 613 9.07 -6.80 -16.64
CA THR A 613 10.44 -7.29 -16.82
C THR A 613 10.94 -8.02 -15.58
N HIS A 614 10.74 -7.46 -14.39
CA HIS A 614 11.13 -8.11 -13.14
C HIS A 614 10.42 -9.46 -12.94
N ARG A 615 9.11 -9.54 -13.18
CA ARG A 615 8.34 -10.80 -13.07
C ARG A 615 8.83 -11.84 -14.08
N ILE A 616 9.11 -11.43 -15.32
CA ILE A 616 9.65 -12.31 -16.37
C ILE A 616 11.00 -12.88 -15.93
N LEU A 617 11.92 -12.02 -15.47
CA LEU A 617 13.25 -12.44 -15.03
C LEU A 617 13.19 -13.30 -13.75
N ALA A 618 12.32 -12.95 -12.79
CA ALA A 618 12.11 -13.74 -11.58
C ALA A 618 11.55 -15.13 -11.89
N ALA A 619 10.60 -15.24 -12.83
CA ALA A 619 10.06 -16.52 -13.30
C ALA A 619 11.14 -17.39 -13.98
N GLN A 620 12.23 -16.80 -14.44
CA GLN A 620 13.39 -17.50 -15.01
C GLN A 620 14.48 -17.82 -13.98
N GLY A 621 14.26 -17.51 -12.69
CA GLY A 621 15.20 -17.80 -11.61
C GLY A 621 16.26 -16.72 -11.39
N VAL A 622 16.07 -15.50 -11.92
CA VAL A 622 16.92 -14.34 -11.59
C VAL A 622 16.60 -13.86 -10.16
N PRO A 623 17.60 -13.65 -9.29
CA PRO A 623 17.39 -13.08 -7.96
C PRO A 623 16.62 -11.74 -8.00
N LEU A 624 15.69 -11.53 -7.06
CA LEU A 624 14.77 -10.40 -7.06
C LEU A 624 15.48 -9.04 -7.16
N ASN A 625 16.58 -8.85 -6.42
CA ASN A 625 17.38 -7.62 -6.45
C ASN A 625 18.00 -7.35 -7.83
N ILE A 626 18.42 -8.41 -8.53
CA ILE A 626 18.98 -8.31 -9.88
C ILE A 626 17.87 -8.04 -10.90
N GLY A 627 16.73 -8.73 -10.78
CA GLY A 627 15.56 -8.53 -11.64
C GLY A 627 14.99 -7.12 -11.56
N TRP A 628 15.00 -6.50 -10.36
CA TRP A 628 14.63 -5.09 -10.18
C TRP A 628 15.58 -4.12 -10.88
N GLY A 629 16.90 -4.36 -10.77
CA GLY A 629 17.89 -3.56 -11.47
C GLY A 629 17.73 -3.63 -12.99
N ALA A 630 17.56 -4.85 -13.53
CA ALA A 630 17.32 -5.09 -14.94
C ALA A 630 16.02 -4.45 -15.44
N GLY A 631 14.93 -4.53 -14.67
CA GLY A 631 13.64 -3.90 -15.00
C GLY A 631 13.76 -2.38 -15.19
N LYS A 632 14.44 -1.70 -14.25
CA LYS A 632 14.72 -0.25 -14.35
C LYS A 632 15.54 0.10 -15.59
N MET A 633 16.49 -0.76 -15.96
CA MET A 633 17.31 -0.54 -17.15
C MET A 633 16.50 -0.69 -18.44
N VAL A 634 15.63 -1.70 -18.52
CA VAL A 634 14.73 -1.92 -19.67
C VAL A 634 13.75 -0.77 -19.83
N ALA A 635 13.11 -0.34 -18.74
CA ALA A 635 12.16 0.77 -18.77
C ALA A 635 12.85 2.09 -19.17
N TRP A 636 14.03 2.38 -18.63
CA TRP A 636 14.81 3.56 -19.02
C TRP A 636 15.19 3.54 -20.50
N ALA A 637 15.67 2.40 -21.01
CA ALA A 637 16.07 2.28 -22.41
C ALA A 637 14.86 2.42 -23.35
N GLU A 638 13.68 1.95 -22.94
CA GLU A 638 12.44 2.17 -23.68
C GLU A 638 12.01 3.64 -23.66
N CYS A 639 12.10 4.31 -22.50
CA CYS A 639 11.81 5.74 -22.36
C CYS A 639 12.76 6.61 -23.20
N ALA A 640 14.01 6.18 -23.36
CA ALA A 640 15.03 6.87 -24.16
C ALA A 640 14.95 6.55 -25.67
N GLY A 641 14.00 5.72 -26.11
CA GLY A 641 13.87 5.31 -27.52
C GLY A 641 14.97 4.37 -28.00
N LEU A 642 15.68 3.72 -27.08
CA LEU A 642 16.83 2.83 -27.35
C LEU A 642 16.41 1.36 -27.51
N GLY A 643 15.12 1.05 -27.38
CA GLY A 643 14.56 -0.30 -27.59
C GLY A 643 14.95 -1.29 -26.48
N GLY A 644 14.69 -0.93 -25.22
CA GLY A 644 15.00 -1.74 -24.05
C GLY A 644 14.32 -3.10 -24.06
N ILE A 645 13.05 -3.16 -24.49
CA ILE A 645 12.30 -4.42 -24.61
C ILE A 645 12.93 -5.32 -25.69
N ARG A 646 13.27 -4.74 -26.84
CA ARG A 646 13.92 -5.46 -27.94
C ARG A 646 15.29 -6.00 -27.53
N ALA A 647 16.05 -5.23 -26.76
CA ALA A 647 17.35 -5.64 -26.26
C ALA A 647 17.25 -6.76 -25.20
N LEU A 648 16.25 -6.71 -24.32
CA LEU A 648 15.94 -7.79 -23.36
C LEU A 648 15.62 -9.10 -24.10
N LEU A 649 14.68 -9.07 -25.06
CA LEU A 649 14.26 -10.26 -25.81
C LEU A 649 15.39 -10.87 -26.66
N ARG A 650 16.26 -10.04 -27.24
CA ARG A 650 17.46 -10.54 -27.95
C ARG A 650 18.46 -11.22 -27.04
N SER A 651 18.51 -10.85 -25.76
CA SER A 651 19.39 -11.48 -24.77
C SER A 651 18.88 -12.84 -24.26
N GLU A 652 17.58 -13.13 -24.40
CA GLU A 652 16.96 -14.40 -24.02
C GLU A 652 17.19 -15.54 -25.04
N ASN A 653 17.61 -15.23 -26.27
CA ASN A 653 17.98 -16.22 -27.28
C ASN A 653 19.31 -16.94 -27.00
N HIS A 654 19.92 -16.74 -25.83
CA HIS A 654 21.10 -17.46 -25.38
C HIS A 654 20.75 -18.30 -24.16
N ASN A 655 20.98 -19.62 -24.26
CA ASN A 655 20.74 -20.63 -23.22
C ASN A 655 21.39 -20.24 -21.88
N LEU A 656 20.72 -19.45 -21.06
CA LEU A 656 21.18 -19.12 -19.71
C LEU A 656 21.08 -20.38 -18.83
N PRO A 657 22.14 -20.76 -18.10
CA PRO A 657 22.06 -21.85 -17.14
C PRO A 657 21.01 -21.54 -16.06
N ARG A 658 20.16 -22.53 -15.74
CA ARG A 658 19.15 -22.44 -14.69
C ARG A 658 19.46 -23.46 -13.58
N PRO A 659 19.63 -23.04 -12.32
CA PRO A 659 19.58 -21.67 -11.81
C PRO A 659 20.78 -20.81 -12.26
N ILE A 660 20.58 -19.49 -12.32
CA ILE A 660 21.63 -18.52 -12.65
C ILE A 660 22.63 -18.49 -11.48
N PRO A 661 23.92 -18.84 -11.68
CA PRO A 661 24.89 -18.86 -10.60
C PRO A 661 25.15 -17.43 -10.07
N PRO A 662 25.40 -17.27 -8.75
CA PRO A 662 25.74 -15.99 -8.17
C PRO A 662 27.04 -15.44 -8.75
N VAL A 663 27.09 -14.13 -8.97
CA VAL A 663 28.27 -13.44 -9.50
C VAL A 663 29.31 -13.33 -8.40
N SER A 664 30.43 -14.04 -8.54
CA SER A 664 31.56 -13.90 -7.63
C SER A 664 32.55 -12.88 -8.19
N PHE A 665 32.66 -11.73 -7.54
CA PHE A 665 33.68 -10.74 -7.82
C PHE A 665 34.95 -11.10 -7.07
N ARG A 666 36.07 -11.26 -7.78
CA ARG A 666 37.39 -11.48 -7.19
C ARG A 666 38.25 -10.23 -7.33
N PRO A 667 38.96 -9.79 -6.27
CA PRO A 667 39.89 -8.68 -6.37
C PRO A 667 41.05 -9.04 -7.30
N LEU A 668 41.28 -8.21 -8.31
CA LEU A 668 42.45 -8.28 -9.20
C LEU A 668 43.58 -7.38 -8.69
N SER A 669 43.22 -6.22 -8.16
CA SER A 669 44.12 -5.29 -7.46
C SER A 669 43.30 -4.47 -6.46
N SER A 670 43.99 -3.64 -5.67
CA SER A 670 43.32 -2.71 -4.77
C SER A 670 42.56 -1.67 -5.63
N GLY A 671 41.22 -1.72 -5.58
CA GLY A 671 40.32 -0.88 -6.40
C GLY A 671 39.79 -1.52 -7.70
N ILE A 672 40.25 -2.71 -8.10
CA ILE A 672 39.74 -3.39 -9.31
C ILE A 672 39.36 -4.82 -9.03
N HIS A 673 38.12 -5.17 -9.35
CA HIS A 673 37.60 -6.52 -9.27
C HIS A 673 37.31 -7.08 -10.66
N ALA A 674 37.31 -8.41 -10.81
CA ALA A 674 36.80 -9.07 -12.00
C ALA A 674 35.80 -10.17 -11.65
N ALA A 675 34.87 -10.40 -12.58
CA ALA A 675 34.00 -11.55 -12.58
C ALA A 675 34.01 -12.20 -13.97
N VAL A 676 34.13 -13.53 -14.00
CA VAL A 676 33.91 -14.30 -15.23
C VAL A 676 32.42 -14.55 -15.34
N SER A 677 31.83 -14.13 -16.45
CA SER A 677 30.45 -14.40 -16.76
C SER A 677 30.36 -15.58 -17.72
N SER A 678 29.64 -16.62 -17.30
CA SER A 678 29.42 -17.82 -18.11
C SER A 678 28.40 -17.56 -19.24
N GLY A 679 28.59 -16.53 -20.08
CA GLY A 679 27.67 -16.17 -21.17
C GLY A 679 26.47 -15.32 -20.76
N GLN A 680 26.45 -14.76 -19.54
CA GLN A 680 25.31 -14.03 -19.00
C GLN A 680 25.17 -12.61 -19.59
N SER A 681 23.94 -12.10 -19.67
CA SER A 681 23.69 -10.77 -20.23
C SER A 681 24.10 -9.64 -19.30
N LEU A 682 24.57 -8.53 -19.89
CA LEU A 682 24.83 -7.27 -19.18
C LEU A 682 23.57 -6.70 -18.49
N PHE A 683 22.36 -7.08 -18.91
CA PHE A 683 21.10 -6.76 -18.20
C PHE A 683 21.06 -7.35 -16.78
N ILE A 684 21.62 -8.54 -16.60
CA ILE A 684 21.61 -9.28 -15.33
C ILE A 684 22.86 -8.91 -14.51
N LEU A 685 24.01 -8.78 -15.16
CA LEU A 685 25.29 -8.55 -14.47
C LEU A 685 25.63 -7.09 -14.22
N GLY A 686 25.19 -6.20 -15.12
CA GLY A 686 25.53 -4.79 -15.11
C GLY A 686 25.20 -4.07 -13.80
N PRO A 687 23.99 -4.20 -13.23
CA PRO A 687 23.65 -3.57 -11.95
C PRO A 687 24.58 -3.97 -10.81
N SER A 688 24.86 -5.28 -10.67
CA SER A 688 25.73 -5.81 -9.61
C SER A 688 27.17 -5.35 -9.79
N ALA A 689 27.66 -5.31 -11.03
CA ALA A 689 29.00 -4.83 -11.34
C ALA A 689 29.14 -3.32 -11.11
N LEU A 690 28.10 -2.53 -11.39
CA LEU A 690 28.05 -1.11 -11.07
C LEU A 690 28.09 -0.86 -9.55
N ASP A 691 27.27 -1.57 -8.78
CA ASP A 691 27.27 -1.44 -7.32
C ASP A 691 28.63 -1.84 -6.71
N ALA A 692 29.27 -2.88 -7.24
CA ALA A 692 30.62 -3.27 -6.85
C ALA A 692 31.67 -2.20 -7.20
N ALA A 693 31.62 -1.63 -8.42
CA ALA A 693 32.50 -0.54 -8.84
C ALA A 693 32.36 0.70 -7.93
N LEU A 694 31.12 1.06 -7.58
CA LEU A 694 30.82 2.17 -6.68
C LEU A 694 31.32 1.93 -5.26
N SER A 695 31.17 0.71 -4.75
CA SER A 695 31.68 0.31 -3.44
C SER A 695 33.20 0.44 -3.37
N LEU A 696 33.91 -0.02 -4.41
CA LEU A 696 35.36 0.11 -4.52
C LEU A 696 35.82 1.57 -4.60
N ALA A 697 35.10 2.41 -5.35
CA ALA A 697 35.40 3.83 -5.43
C ALA A 697 35.15 4.58 -4.10
N ARG A 698 34.23 4.08 -3.26
CA ARG A 698 33.89 4.68 -1.95
C ARG A 698 34.89 4.41 -0.85
N ASP A 699 35.67 3.33 -0.95
CA ASP A 699 36.70 2.98 0.05
C ASP A 699 37.84 4.02 0.13
N ARG A 700 37.94 4.96 -0.85
CA ARG A 700 38.90 6.08 -0.94
C ARG A 700 40.39 5.67 -0.91
N SER A 701 40.69 4.39 -0.76
CA SER A 701 42.01 3.80 -0.93
C SER A 701 42.53 3.94 -2.36
N HIS A 702 41.62 4.10 -3.34
CA HIS A 702 41.92 4.30 -4.77
C HIS A 702 41.08 5.43 -5.40
N PRO A 703 41.59 6.06 -6.48
CA PRO A 703 40.90 7.15 -7.17
C PRO A 703 39.67 6.69 -7.99
N CYS A 704 39.56 5.38 -8.26
CA CYS A 704 38.45 4.78 -8.98
C CYS A 704 38.19 3.34 -8.50
N GLY A 705 36.98 2.85 -8.77
CA GLY A 705 36.60 1.46 -8.62
C GLY A 705 36.19 0.88 -9.97
N ALA A 706 36.74 -0.27 -10.38
CA ALA A 706 36.43 -0.88 -11.66
C ALA A 706 36.09 -2.37 -11.56
N VAL A 707 35.17 -2.81 -12.43
CA VAL A 707 34.76 -4.20 -12.56
C VAL A 707 34.87 -4.64 -14.01
N LEU A 708 35.63 -5.71 -14.25
CA LEU A 708 35.74 -6.40 -15.54
C LEU A 708 34.77 -7.60 -15.57
N LEU A 709 33.96 -7.68 -16.61
CA LEU A 709 33.06 -8.79 -16.90
C LEU A 709 33.52 -9.50 -18.16
N ASP A 710 34.05 -10.70 -18.02
CA ASP A 710 34.53 -11.52 -19.15
C ASP A 710 33.43 -12.48 -19.64
N GLY A 711 33.24 -12.62 -20.95
CA GLY A 711 32.29 -13.56 -21.55
C GLY A 711 30.80 -13.15 -21.53
N CYS A 712 30.49 -11.86 -21.32
CA CYS A 712 29.10 -11.40 -21.24
C CYS A 712 28.47 -11.17 -22.61
N VAL A 713 27.15 -10.91 -22.68
CA VAL A 713 26.41 -10.62 -23.92
C VAL A 713 25.50 -9.37 -23.80
N GLY A 714 25.40 -8.58 -24.89
CA GLY A 714 24.50 -7.44 -25.01
C GLY A 714 25.11 -6.08 -24.62
N TYR A 715 25.43 -5.25 -25.61
CA TYR A 715 26.12 -3.95 -25.42
C TYR A 715 25.19 -2.73 -25.31
N GLY A 716 23.88 -2.89 -25.51
CA GLY A 716 22.91 -1.78 -25.69
C GLY A 716 22.64 -0.88 -24.49
N LEU A 717 23.39 -1.01 -23.38
CA LEU A 717 23.09 -0.36 -22.10
C LEU A 717 24.28 0.26 -21.39
N LEU A 718 25.44 0.38 -22.05
CA LEU A 718 26.62 1.05 -21.47
C LEU A 718 26.26 2.45 -20.96
N THR A 719 25.39 3.17 -21.67
CA THR A 719 24.91 4.49 -21.28
C THR A 719 24.16 4.48 -19.94
N ARG A 720 23.31 3.49 -19.68
CA ARG A 720 22.56 3.42 -18.40
C ARG A 720 23.46 3.09 -17.23
N LEU A 721 24.48 2.25 -17.44
CA LEU A 721 25.46 1.88 -16.42
C LEU A 721 26.35 3.07 -16.06
N ALA A 722 26.86 3.80 -17.06
CA ALA A 722 27.58 5.04 -16.86
C ALA A 722 26.69 6.09 -16.16
N HIS A 723 25.45 6.25 -16.60
CA HIS A 723 24.48 7.16 -15.96
C HIS A 723 24.16 6.77 -14.52
N GLY A 724 24.07 5.47 -14.22
CA GLY A 724 23.78 4.98 -12.87
C GLY A 724 24.88 5.28 -11.86
N ALA A 725 26.13 5.44 -12.30
CA ALA A 725 27.19 5.98 -11.44
C ALA A 725 27.01 7.49 -11.20
N ARG A 726 26.64 8.25 -12.25
CA ARG A 726 26.32 9.69 -12.17
C ARG A 726 25.21 10.00 -11.18
N GLU A 727 24.08 9.28 -11.26
CA GLU A 727 22.96 9.43 -10.31
C GLU A 727 23.39 9.24 -8.85
N ARG A 728 24.45 8.45 -8.61
CA ARG A 728 24.99 8.15 -7.29
C ARG A 728 26.18 9.02 -6.89
N GLY A 729 26.44 10.10 -7.64
CA GLY A 729 27.46 11.10 -7.35
C GLY A 729 28.88 10.78 -7.85
N PHE A 730 29.04 9.87 -8.82
CA PHE A 730 30.33 9.46 -9.40
C PHE A 730 30.40 9.79 -10.90
N ALA A 731 31.58 9.97 -11.48
CA ALA A 731 31.74 9.82 -12.92
C ALA A 731 31.68 8.34 -13.30
N GLY A 732 30.84 8.01 -14.28
CA GLY A 732 30.63 6.65 -14.75
C GLY A 732 31.28 6.41 -16.10
N LEU A 733 32.05 5.34 -16.21
CA LEU A 733 32.63 4.85 -17.46
C LEU A 733 32.16 3.41 -17.70
N ALA A 734 31.55 3.15 -18.86
CA ALA A 734 31.16 1.81 -19.27
C ALA A 734 31.70 1.51 -20.67
N ALA A 735 32.37 0.36 -20.84
CA ALA A 735 32.93 -0.05 -22.12
C ALA A 735 32.54 -1.49 -22.49
N TRP A 736 32.43 -1.75 -23.79
CA TRP A 736 32.19 -3.06 -24.39
C TRP A 736 33.24 -3.37 -25.44
N TYR A 737 33.68 -4.62 -25.50
CA TYR A 737 34.58 -5.13 -26.53
C TYR A 737 34.05 -6.43 -27.14
N GLU A 738 34.13 -6.54 -28.47
CA GLU A 738 33.81 -7.73 -29.24
C GLU A 738 34.64 -7.75 -30.54
N ASP A 739 35.43 -8.81 -30.75
CA ASP A 739 36.15 -9.09 -32.00
C ASP A 739 36.92 -7.90 -32.62
N GLY A 740 37.58 -7.10 -31.78
CA GLY A 740 38.39 -5.95 -32.19
C GLY A 740 37.61 -4.64 -32.38
N GLN A 741 36.29 -4.67 -32.15
CA GLN A 741 35.43 -3.50 -32.07
C GLN A 741 35.11 -3.19 -30.61
N HIS A 742 35.02 -1.91 -30.27
CA HIS A 742 34.68 -1.49 -28.92
C HIS A 742 33.87 -0.20 -28.89
N THR A 743 33.09 -0.05 -27.84
CA THR A 743 32.25 1.13 -27.57
C THR A 743 32.45 1.56 -26.13
N CYS A 744 32.62 2.85 -25.88
CA CYS A 744 32.78 3.38 -24.55
C CYS A 744 31.85 4.59 -24.32
N VAL A 745 31.23 4.62 -23.14
CA VAL A 745 30.35 5.72 -22.70
C VAL A 745 30.87 6.30 -21.41
N LEU A 746 31.02 7.62 -21.38
CA LEU A 746 31.36 8.40 -20.20
C LEU A 746 30.18 9.29 -19.79
N ALA A 747 29.85 9.27 -18.50
CA ALA A 747 28.89 10.18 -17.88
C ALA A 747 29.58 10.97 -16.75
N ASP A 748 29.82 12.26 -16.97
CA ASP A 748 30.38 13.18 -15.96
C ASP A 748 29.23 13.85 -15.18
N PRO A 749 29.19 13.78 -13.84
CA PRO A 749 28.17 14.43 -13.04
C PRO A 749 28.25 15.97 -13.04
N ARG A 750 29.32 16.55 -13.59
CA ARG A 750 29.54 18.01 -13.66
C ARG A 750 29.11 18.62 -14.99
N THR A 751 28.67 17.81 -15.96
CA THR A 751 28.17 18.27 -17.27
C THR A 751 26.79 17.65 -17.56
N ASP A 752 26.00 18.33 -18.40
CA ASP A 752 24.68 17.84 -18.84
C ASP A 752 24.75 16.98 -20.11
N THR A 753 25.95 16.65 -20.60
CA THR A 753 26.17 15.91 -21.84
C THR A 753 26.77 14.52 -21.60
N PHE A 754 26.39 13.56 -22.43
CA PHE A 754 27.04 12.25 -22.52
C PHE A 754 28.09 12.29 -23.63
N ASP A 755 29.31 11.82 -23.34
CA ASP A 755 30.35 11.68 -24.36
C ASP A 755 30.41 10.22 -24.81
N LEU A 756 29.96 9.95 -26.04
CA LEU A 756 30.13 8.66 -26.70
C LEU A 756 31.51 8.64 -27.37
N ILE A 757 32.40 7.76 -26.92
CA ILE A 757 33.74 7.60 -27.48
C ILE A 757 33.77 6.29 -28.26
N VAL A 758 33.96 6.40 -29.58
CA VAL A 758 34.15 5.26 -30.50
C VAL A 758 35.59 5.31 -31.00
N GLY A 759 36.47 4.47 -30.45
CA GLY A 759 37.90 4.35 -30.86
C GLY A 759 38.91 4.35 -29.70
N GLY A 760 39.92 3.46 -29.75
CA GLY A 760 40.98 3.24 -28.73
C GLY A 760 40.98 1.87 -28.00
N ASP A 761 42.09 1.13 -28.01
CA ASP A 761 42.20 -0.23 -27.45
C ASP A 761 42.01 -0.25 -25.90
N PRO A 762 40.96 -0.92 -25.35
CA PRO A 762 40.78 -1.04 -23.89
C PRO A 762 41.93 -1.78 -23.22
N VAL A 763 42.68 -2.61 -23.96
CA VAL A 763 43.85 -3.35 -23.47
C VAL A 763 44.96 -2.41 -23.00
N GLU A 764 45.00 -1.16 -23.47
CA GLU A 764 45.98 -0.16 -23.00
C GLU A 764 45.74 0.27 -21.54
N LEU A 765 44.51 0.25 -21.03
CA LEU A 765 44.20 0.44 -19.60
C LEU A 765 44.75 -0.69 -18.72
N PHE A 766 44.94 -1.89 -19.29
CA PHE A 766 45.34 -3.12 -18.58
C PHE A 766 46.76 -3.61 -18.91
N ALA A 767 47.53 -2.88 -19.72
CA ALA A 767 48.80 -3.38 -20.25
C ALA A 767 49.96 -3.44 -19.22
N GLY A 768 49.67 -3.54 -17.93
CA GLY A 768 50.56 -4.02 -16.87
C GLY A 768 50.42 -5.52 -16.56
N VAL A 769 49.46 -6.20 -17.20
CA VAL A 769 49.29 -7.67 -17.13
C VAL A 769 50.15 -8.34 -18.23
N PRO A 770 51.01 -9.32 -17.88
CA PRO A 770 51.90 -10.03 -18.82
C PRO A 770 51.20 -10.57 -20.07
N SER A 771 51.89 -10.52 -21.21
CA SER A 771 51.41 -10.98 -22.53
C SER A 771 50.97 -12.44 -22.57
N ASP A 772 51.55 -13.25 -21.70
CA ASP A 772 51.47 -14.71 -21.67
C ASP A 772 50.16 -15.18 -21.01
N GLU A 773 49.49 -14.25 -20.35
CA GLU A 773 48.22 -14.41 -19.64
C GLU A 773 47.04 -13.82 -20.42
N ARG A 774 47.31 -13.19 -21.58
CA ARG A 774 46.29 -12.76 -22.55
C ARG A 774 45.88 -13.94 -23.42
N HIS A 775 45.04 -14.82 -22.92
CA HIS A 775 44.42 -15.86 -23.74
C HIS A 775 43.28 -15.25 -24.57
N TYR A 776 43.61 -14.73 -25.75
CA TYR A 776 42.61 -14.26 -26.72
C TYR A 776 42.58 -15.22 -27.92
N GLY A 777 41.72 -16.24 -27.82
CA GLY A 777 41.31 -17.08 -28.95
C GLY A 777 40.17 -16.45 -29.76
N PRO A 778 39.72 -17.06 -30.87
CA PRO A 778 38.68 -16.46 -31.72
C PRO A 778 37.33 -16.37 -30.97
N GLY A 779 36.73 -15.18 -30.84
CA GLY A 779 35.40 -14.93 -30.25
C GLY A 779 35.35 -14.23 -28.87
N ASN A 780 36.22 -13.25 -28.58
CA ASN A 780 36.30 -12.63 -27.23
C ASN A 780 35.29 -11.49 -27.03
N ARG A 781 34.48 -11.56 -25.97
CA ARG A 781 33.53 -10.52 -25.52
C ARG A 781 33.77 -10.15 -24.07
N TYR A 782 33.94 -8.87 -23.75
CA TYR A 782 34.03 -8.41 -22.35
C TYR A 782 33.46 -6.99 -22.17
N ALA A 783 33.03 -6.69 -20.95
CA ALA A 783 32.55 -5.37 -20.54
C ALA A 783 33.34 -4.83 -19.35
N VAL A 784 33.51 -3.51 -19.29
CA VAL A 784 34.17 -2.81 -18.18
C VAL A 784 33.22 -1.78 -17.62
N ILE A 785 33.03 -1.77 -16.30
CA ILE A 785 32.21 -0.78 -15.58
C ILE A 785 33.08 -0.12 -14.51
N CYS A 786 33.20 1.20 -14.55
CA CYS A 786 34.07 1.96 -13.67
C CYS A 786 33.35 3.18 -13.08
N ALA A 787 33.58 3.42 -11.79
CA ALA A 787 33.09 4.57 -11.04
C ALA A 787 34.27 5.38 -10.50
N VAL A 788 34.21 6.70 -10.65
CA VAL A 788 35.30 7.63 -10.31
C VAL A 788 34.75 8.77 -9.45
N LEU A 789 35.46 9.14 -8.38
CA LEU A 789 35.06 10.28 -7.55
C LEU A 789 35.16 11.61 -8.34
N PRO A 790 34.16 12.52 -8.24
CA PRO A 790 34.15 13.76 -9.03
C PRO A 790 35.34 14.69 -8.79
N GLU A 791 35.93 14.62 -7.60
CA GLU A 791 37.10 15.39 -7.18
C GLU A 791 38.39 14.84 -7.80
N GLN A 792 38.42 13.53 -8.08
CA GLN A 792 39.53 12.82 -8.70
C GLN A 792 39.47 12.88 -10.23
N LEU A 793 38.39 13.42 -10.81
CA LEU A 793 38.29 13.67 -12.25
C LEU A 793 39.37 14.65 -12.77
N SER A 794 39.94 15.52 -11.91
CA SER A 794 41.06 16.40 -12.30
C SER A 794 42.34 15.64 -12.63
N VAL A 795 42.46 14.37 -12.19
CA VAL A 795 43.53 13.45 -12.59
C VAL A 795 43.42 13.07 -14.08
N PHE A 796 42.22 13.18 -14.67
CA PHE A 796 41.94 13.00 -16.09
C PHE A 796 42.02 14.33 -16.87
N GLY A 797 42.91 15.23 -16.45
CA GLY A 797 42.96 16.68 -16.65
C GLY A 797 42.84 17.32 -18.05
N ASP A 798 42.43 16.59 -19.09
CA ASP A 798 42.18 17.12 -20.44
C ASP A 798 40.77 16.82 -20.99
N LEU A 799 39.90 16.11 -20.25
CA LEU A 799 38.50 15.87 -20.67
C LEU A 799 37.63 17.14 -20.69
N ARG A 800 38.14 18.28 -20.20
CA ARG A 800 37.40 19.54 -20.02
C ARG A 800 37.02 20.30 -21.30
N ASN A 801 37.58 19.96 -22.46
CA ASN A 801 37.46 20.80 -23.66
C ASN A 801 36.55 20.27 -24.77
N GLY A 802 35.63 19.33 -24.48
CA GLY A 802 34.57 18.92 -25.42
C GLY A 802 35.07 18.40 -26.78
N ARG A 803 36.36 18.05 -26.89
CA ARG A 803 36.92 17.39 -28.07
C ARG A 803 36.98 15.92 -27.73
N ALA A 804 36.21 15.12 -28.47
CA ALA A 804 36.23 13.66 -28.42
C ALA A 804 37.66 13.14 -28.16
N VAL A 805 37.80 12.29 -27.13
CA VAL A 805 39.06 11.61 -26.81
C VAL A 805 39.46 10.77 -28.02
N ARG A 806 40.36 11.31 -28.84
CA ARG A 806 40.85 10.66 -30.07
C ARG A 806 42.32 10.26 -29.98
N ASP A 807 42.99 10.45 -28.84
CA ASP A 807 44.45 10.25 -28.72
C ASP A 807 44.81 9.20 -27.63
N ILE A 808 45.58 8.18 -28.04
CA ILE A 808 46.14 7.08 -27.25
C ILE A 808 46.92 7.56 -26.00
N ARG A 809 47.39 8.81 -26.00
CA ARG A 809 48.15 9.41 -24.89
C ARG A 809 47.36 9.54 -23.59
N HIS A 810 46.03 9.65 -23.64
CA HIS A 810 45.19 9.74 -22.42
C HIS A 810 44.96 8.39 -21.75
N ILE A 811 44.99 7.29 -22.51
CA ILE A 811 44.85 5.92 -21.99
C ILE A 811 46.12 5.49 -21.24
N ARG A 812 47.29 5.91 -21.71
CA ARG A 812 48.59 5.68 -21.04
C ARG A 812 48.67 6.22 -19.60
N ARG A 813 48.00 7.34 -19.31
CA ARG A 813 48.00 7.99 -17.98
C ARG A 813 47.08 7.29 -16.97
N MET A 814 46.00 6.65 -17.44
CA MET A 814 45.14 5.80 -16.61
C MET A 814 45.89 4.53 -16.14
N LYS A 815 46.83 4.05 -16.95
CA LYS A 815 47.67 2.88 -16.70
C LYS A 815 48.63 3.04 -15.52
N GLU A 816 49.09 4.26 -15.22
CA GLU A 816 50.05 4.57 -14.15
C GLU A 816 49.42 4.52 -12.74
N LEU A 817 48.08 4.58 -12.64
CA LEU A 817 47.33 4.59 -11.38
C LEU A 817 46.91 3.19 -10.90
N VAL A 818 47.13 2.14 -11.73
CA VAL A 818 46.50 0.82 -11.58
C VAL A 818 47.49 -0.33 -11.27
N ALA A 819 48.82 -0.13 -11.36
CA ALA A 819 49.82 -1.16 -11.04
C ALA A 819 50.27 -1.06 -9.56
N PRO A 820 50.32 -2.17 -8.77
CA PRO A 820 51.14 -3.36 -9.09
C PRO A 820 50.54 -4.72 -8.64
N VAL A 821 50.31 -5.68 -9.55
CA VAL A 821 50.04 -7.09 -9.16
C VAL A 821 50.65 -8.04 -10.17
N SER A 822 51.64 -8.83 -9.73
CA SER A 822 52.47 -9.70 -10.55
C SER A 822 52.37 -11.17 -10.11
N ASP A 823 51.18 -11.78 -10.11
CA ASP A 823 51.08 -13.23 -9.82
C ASP A 823 49.78 -13.92 -10.31
N PHE A 824 49.43 -13.73 -11.58
CA PHE A 824 48.22 -14.31 -12.19
C PHE A 824 48.41 -15.79 -12.61
N ASN A 825 49.66 -16.28 -12.74
CA ASN A 825 49.97 -17.70 -12.96
C ASN A 825 49.47 -18.63 -11.83
N ARG A 826 49.26 -18.12 -10.62
CA ARG A 826 48.69 -18.89 -9.50
C ARG A 826 47.17 -19.08 -9.61
N ILE A 827 46.48 -18.27 -10.42
CA ILE A 827 45.02 -18.32 -10.64
C ILE A 827 44.63 -19.46 -11.58
N LYS A 828 45.43 -19.71 -12.63
CA LYS A 828 45.19 -20.79 -13.60
C LYS A 828 45.23 -22.18 -12.96
N SER A 829 46.11 -22.39 -11.98
CA SER A 829 46.23 -23.70 -11.29
C SER A 829 45.16 -23.95 -10.21
N LEU A 830 44.34 -22.94 -9.87
CA LEU A 830 43.28 -23.05 -8.87
C LEU A 830 41.88 -23.14 -9.51
N ALA A 831 41.69 -22.56 -10.70
CA ALA A 831 40.46 -22.71 -11.49
C ALA A 831 40.21 -24.18 -11.91
N ASP A 832 41.27 -24.92 -12.24
CA ASP A 832 41.21 -26.37 -12.52
C ASP A 832 40.94 -27.22 -11.27
N LYS A 833 41.08 -26.66 -10.06
CA LYS A 833 40.89 -27.37 -8.77
C LYS A 833 39.56 -27.06 -8.09
N SER A 834 38.72 -26.19 -8.65
CA SER A 834 37.45 -25.77 -8.06
C SER A 834 36.23 -26.33 -8.79
N TYR A 835 36.30 -27.59 -9.25
CA TYR A 835 35.11 -28.42 -9.40
C TYR A 835 34.86 -29.10 -8.06
N VAL A 836 33.93 -28.57 -7.26
CA VAL A 836 33.29 -29.39 -6.23
C VAL A 836 32.47 -30.42 -7.01
N THR A 837 32.92 -31.68 -6.99
CA THR A 837 32.15 -32.77 -7.57
C THR A 837 30.93 -33.01 -6.70
N ARG A 838 29.85 -33.48 -7.34
CA ARG A 838 28.52 -33.74 -6.78
C ARG A 838 28.48 -34.64 -5.51
N ASP A 839 29.59 -35.26 -5.13
CA ASP A 839 29.71 -36.14 -3.95
C ASP A 839 29.87 -35.37 -2.62
N ASP A 840 30.38 -34.13 -2.64
CA ASP A 840 30.61 -33.36 -1.39
C ASP A 840 29.34 -32.68 -0.86
N GLU A 841 28.29 -32.50 -1.66
CA GLU A 841 26.99 -31.98 -1.21
C GLU A 841 26.25 -32.94 -0.27
N THR A 842 26.50 -34.25 -0.35
CA THR A 842 25.81 -35.25 0.51
C THR A 842 26.44 -35.35 1.91
N LYS A 843 27.63 -34.78 2.13
CA LYS A 843 28.30 -34.76 3.45
C LYS A 843 28.06 -33.49 4.25
N LEU A 844 27.47 -32.46 3.62
CA LEU A 844 27.21 -31.15 4.23
C LEU A 844 25.71 -30.87 4.48
N ALA A 845 24.81 -31.69 3.93
CA ALA A 845 23.42 -31.83 4.36
C ALA A 845 23.33 -32.78 5.56
#